data_AF-A0A7K6HT37-F1
#
_entry.id   AF-A0A7K6HT37-F1
#
_cell.length_a   1.000
_cell.length_b   1.000
_cell.length_c   1.000
_cell.angle_alpha   90.00
_cell.angle_beta   90.00
_cell.angle_gamma   90.00
#
_symmetry.space_group_name_H-M   'P 1'
#
loop_
_entity.id
_entity.type
_entity.pdbx_description
1 polymer ?
#
loop_
_entity_poly.entity_id
_entity_poly.type
_entity_poly.pdbx_seq_one_letter_code
_entity_poly.pdbx_strand_id
1 'polypeptide(L)'
;MQDGSLRAYPLNDKDLSVDALKDYWYLNIHDNDCGQIRGICCSHDDECLITCGGDGNIFTFDIWSEEELLEEPPRELPKEFPKKLPKELKVIIPPPRSGLEKDKVVEDIRDPDAYTIEEYKQKKEFEQKMKDAEDNKNKKREELSALRDDFVFLLQKNQELPKHMQLHREEFEMDRRIFEELDRQKLQRIQAVQKELAWENKKQLIGLQKLQTQFRDSLEFTLTVHAVQSNHQISTYSLLTVSEKYVRDKKHGDSKWAALKEKWRALKQAEEAEEEIHRETSPVHRESVVFENEAEKPETPKVRKPTTRYIESKREKIRRIVEKYDALKAKIMKRRAEWHELYKSKPRDNYENSKDAEEIKEAWENIGCYKLKTAMNYVLTEQERVNTEKKMMQLASLEELTHEMKMNMNKEIVSLRDLKVSIIDEIKGLVKELKSIQASLDLSEHLPIPLIPQLHLDEVPEKIIEYNSDVLLKFKEEQEAKAKLEEPLEGCPSSRAFRHVFFQTPPVEEVDPMAQAGDASAVVTEEQNAFEMEKAEPTEMELEILKREKIKNLYLQETLIKRINTLVINFDAELRLLRHKKIKMDVQMKSADLRCITLCEELHILKKLEIHENLLEEQICALINEQEDIQSKLKSYLAQMEDRKCEIVMLQEHEKAVYASFQASLGENNEFADFLTNLFSKEVECVEKTEEGRGADEKNENEEDNNEKPDLKTDEENCGSEDVVFDGIVCPEDCTKNLFLNTIQLQQQRIAIEKALEEEKKVAADLKKEYKALAKKAKEVENSLDMTNRELETFQWEKLRTLNELDVVVPLRFHQVQCLVDGEMPRDFSQVLVFTNKSLEYLQKRIVDLCHEKITQRETHKKAREQHKQLLQDKKEMEAEIQGLEERCNHLMMEKFGRLVDFEAVQAHSVNIPMEEMKVRIMEKEYEHFVELREWEERIIVLQHQLTKLTMENTSKLHQMNRFCCEKHQLETELESLTTELGGKFQGTETTDMRERDRLESRLMHLARDVAFLRGDINRGRMDG
;
A
#
# COMPACT_ATOMS: atom_id res chain seq x y z
N MET A 1 -23.16 100.79 -59.68
CA MET A 1 -22.23 99.67 -60.02
C MET A 1 -23.04 98.37 -59.96
N GLN A 2 -22.67 97.31 -60.70
CA GLN A 2 -23.51 96.09 -60.77
C GLN A 2 -23.39 95.22 -59.52
N ASP A 3 -22.18 95.08 -58.99
CA ASP A 3 -21.92 94.62 -57.62
C ASP A 3 -22.14 95.79 -56.65
N GLY A 4 -22.67 95.52 -55.44
CA GLY A 4 -23.13 96.50 -54.43
C GLY A 4 -22.06 97.38 -53.76
N SER A 5 -20.88 97.47 -54.39
CA SER A 5 -19.67 98.10 -53.86
C SER A 5 -19.52 99.55 -54.27
N LEU A 6 -19.05 100.36 -53.32
CA LEU A 6 -18.61 101.73 -53.54
C LEU A 6 -17.09 101.74 -53.73
N ARG A 7 -16.60 102.54 -54.68
CA ARG A 7 -15.17 102.78 -54.91
C ARG A 7 -14.89 104.26 -54.96
N ALA A 8 -13.96 104.72 -54.13
CA ALA A 8 -13.47 106.10 -54.10
C ALA A 8 -11.98 106.11 -54.47
N TYR A 9 -11.57 107.09 -55.27
CA TYR A 9 -10.19 107.31 -55.70
C TYR A 9 -9.81 108.75 -55.36
N PRO A 10 -8.66 109.01 -54.72
CA PRO A 10 -8.18 110.38 -54.50
C PRO A 10 -7.73 111.00 -55.83
N LEU A 11 -8.08 112.26 -56.07
CA LEU A 11 -7.78 112.99 -57.31
C LEU A 11 -6.88 114.20 -57.02
N ASN A 12 -5.57 114.01 -57.20
CA ASN A 12 -4.59 115.08 -57.14
C ASN A 12 -4.40 115.67 -58.55
N ASP A 13 -4.90 116.89 -58.75
CA ASP A 13 -4.99 117.64 -60.00
C ASP A 13 -5.89 117.03 -61.11
N LYS A 14 -6.25 117.88 -62.10
CA LYS A 14 -7.43 117.68 -62.97
C LYS A 14 -7.23 116.78 -64.19
N ASP A 15 -6.05 116.20 -64.40
CA ASP A 15 -5.75 115.35 -65.55
C ASP A 15 -5.83 113.85 -65.20
N LEU A 16 -6.83 113.15 -65.73
CA LEU A 16 -7.04 111.72 -65.50
C LEU A 16 -5.98 110.85 -66.20
N SER A 17 -4.84 110.63 -65.55
CA SER A 17 -3.86 109.61 -65.94
C SER A 17 -4.19 108.25 -65.29
N VAL A 18 -3.91 107.16 -66.02
CA VAL A 18 -4.24 105.79 -65.57
C VAL A 18 -3.43 105.36 -64.34
N ASP A 19 -2.22 105.91 -64.16
CA ASP A 19 -1.36 105.57 -63.04
C ASP A 19 -1.84 106.11 -61.68
N ALA A 20 -2.72 107.12 -61.67
CA ALA A 20 -3.31 107.67 -60.44
C ALA A 20 -4.43 106.79 -59.84
N LEU A 21 -5.03 105.89 -60.63
CA LEU A 21 -6.15 105.03 -60.21
C LEU A 21 -5.72 103.77 -59.43
N LYS A 22 -4.48 103.73 -58.91
CA LYS A 22 -3.92 102.59 -58.18
C LYS A 22 -4.34 102.54 -56.72
N ASP A 23 -4.37 103.69 -56.07
CA ASP A 23 -4.82 103.82 -54.69
C ASP A 23 -6.33 104.05 -54.71
N TYR A 24 -7.08 103.10 -54.15
CA TYR A 24 -8.53 103.16 -54.10
C TYR A 24 -9.06 102.61 -52.78
N TRP A 25 -10.07 103.29 -52.25
CA TRP A 25 -10.88 102.76 -51.16
C TRP A 25 -12.04 101.97 -51.75
N TYR A 26 -12.22 100.73 -51.30
CA TYR A 26 -13.28 99.83 -51.71
C TYR A 26 -14.03 99.36 -50.48
N LEU A 27 -15.34 99.56 -50.45
CA LEU A 27 -16.22 98.96 -49.45
C LEU A 27 -17.46 98.39 -50.13
N ASN A 28 -17.86 97.19 -49.71
CA ASN A 28 -19.09 96.56 -50.17
C ASN A 28 -20.18 96.78 -49.11
N ILE A 29 -21.27 97.44 -49.48
CA ILE A 29 -22.19 98.07 -48.50
C ILE A 29 -23.64 97.71 -48.78
N HIS A 30 -24.05 97.81 -50.04
CA HIS A 30 -25.32 97.28 -50.50
C HIS A 30 -25.18 95.78 -50.80
N ASP A 31 -26.29 95.05 -50.78
CA ASP A 31 -26.28 93.61 -51.03
C ASP A 31 -25.68 93.27 -52.42
N ASN A 32 -24.91 92.19 -52.51
CA ASN A 32 -24.11 91.88 -53.69
C ASN A 32 -24.99 91.46 -54.89
N ASP A 33 -26.03 90.67 -54.63
CA ASP A 33 -26.86 90.05 -55.67
C ASP A 33 -28.08 90.90 -56.06
N CYS A 34 -28.54 91.79 -55.16
CA CYS A 34 -29.73 92.64 -55.38
C CYS A 34 -29.47 94.16 -55.21
N GLY A 35 -28.43 94.56 -54.48
CA GLY A 35 -28.16 95.93 -54.07
C GLY A 35 -27.38 96.79 -55.08
N GLN A 36 -27.66 96.66 -56.38
CA GLN A 36 -26.94 97.42 -57.42
C GLN A 36 -27.03 98.93 -57.15
N ILE A 37 -25.90 99.63 -56.97
CA ILE A 37 -25.92 101.07 -56.66
C ILE A 37 -26.49 101.84 -57.86
N ARG A 38 -27.68 102.44 -57.66
CA ARG A 38 -28.48 103.16 -58.67
C ARG A 38 -28.23 104.66 -58.67
N GLY A 39 -27.87 105.24 -57.53
CA GLY A 39 -27.55 106.65 -57.39
C GLY A 39 -26.44 106.88 -56.39
N ILE A 40 -25.57 107.84 -56.69
CA ILE A 40 -24.54 108.38 -55.79
C ILE A 40 -24.61 109.90 -55.95
N CYS A 41 -24.65 110.64 -54.84
CA CYS A 41 -24.72 112.10 -54.82
C CYS A 41 -24.05 112.64 -53.55
N CYS A 42 -23.34 113.75 -53.63
CA CYS A 42 -22.93 114.50 -52.45
C CYS A 42 -24.11 115.29 -51.86
N SER A 43 -23.99 115.76 -50.62
CA SER A 43 -24.76 116.88 -50.10
C SER A 43 -24.49 118.15 -50.92
N HIS A 44 -25.35 119.16 -50.78
CA HIS A 44 -25.13 120.48 -51.41
C HIS A 44 -23.82 121.13 -50.96
N ASP A 45 -23.35 120.76 -49.77
CA ASP A 45 -22.22 121.37 -49.05
C ASP A 45 -20.96 120.47 -49.12
N ASP A 46 -20.98 119.43 -49.96
CA ASP A 46 -19.94 118.41 -50.22
C ASP A 46 -19.41 117.60 -49.00
N GLU A 47 -19.79 117.93 -47.77
CA GLU A 47 -19.40 117.23 -46.53
C GLU A 47 -19.91 115.77 -46.40
N CYS A 48 -20.96 115.38 -47.13
CA CYS A 48 -21.54 114.03 -47.02
C CYS A 48 -21.75 113.36 -48.39
N LEU A 49 -21.32 112.11 -48.54
CA LEU A 49 -21.65 111.25 -49.68
C LEU A 49 -22.90 110.40 -49.39
N ILE A 50 -23.83 110.33 -50.33
CA ILE A 50 -25.06 109.54 -50.22
C ILE A 50 -25.09 108.48 -51.32
N THR A 51 -25.25 107.20 -50.96
CA THR A 51 -25.47 106.10 -51.90
C THR A 51 -26.88 105.52 -51.77
N CYS A 52 -27.50 105.21 -52.91
CA CYS A 52 -28.83 104.61 -52.99
C CYS A 52 -28.77 103.34 -53.85
N GLY A 53 -29.15 102.20 -53.25
CA GLY A 53 -29.06 100.87 -53.86
C GLY A 53 -30.38 100.34 -54.42
N GLY A 54 -30.28 99.33 -55.28
CA GLY A 54 -31.41 98.56 -55.79
C GLY A 54 -32.13 97.73 -54.72
N ASP A 55 -31.51 97.55 -53.55
CA ASP A 55 -32.05 96.97 -52.33
C ASP A 55 -33.03 97.92 -51.60
N GLY A 56 -33.10 99.19 -52.00
CA GLY A 56 -33.95 100.21 -51.38
C GLY A 56 -33.32 100.88 -50.15
N ASN A 57 -32.10 100.51 -49.79
CA ASN A 57 -31.36 101.16 -48.72
C ASN A 57 -30.70 102.46 -49.22
N ILE A 58 -30.60 103.44 -48.33
CA ILE A 58 -29.83 104.67 -48.54
C ILE A 58 -28.83 104.79 -47.40
N PHE A 59 -27.55 104.96 -47.73
CA PHE A 59 -26.49 105.17 -46.76
C PHE A 59 -25.86 106.55 -46.94
N THR A 60 -25.55 107.20 -45.83
CA THR A 60 -24.81 108.47 -45.74
C THR A 60 -23.43 108.21 -45.17
N PHE A 61 -22.40 108.84 -45.74
CA PHE A 61 -21.02 108.79 -45.27
C PHE A 61 -20.51 110.21 -45.15
N ASP A 62 -19.97 110.58 -43.99
CA ASP A 62 -19.35 111.88 -43.78
C ASP A 62 -17.93 111.86 -44.38
N ILE A 63 -17.58 112.86 -45.18
CA ILE A 63 -16.28 113.02 -45.83
C ILE A 63 -15.45 113.99 -44.99
N TRP A 64 -14.64 113.45 -44.07
CA TRP A 64 -13.76 114.28 -43.26
C TRP A 64 -12.56 114.79 -44.06
N SER A 65 -12.21 116.06 -43.83
CA SER A 65 -10.94 116.62 -44.30
C SER A 65 -9.79 116.17 -43.40
N GLU A 66 -8.56 116.16 -43.92
CA GLU A 66 -7.39 115.60 -43.22
C GLU A 66 -6.98 116.40 -41.96
N GLU A 67 -7.48 117.63 -41.80
CA GLU A 67 -7.13 118.53 -40.69
C GLU A 67 -7.90 118.26 -39.38
N GLU A 68 -9.11 117.66 -39.42
CA GLU A 68 -9.94 117.44 -38.21
C GLU A 68 -9.58 116.18 -37.41
N LEU A 69 -8.70 115.32 -37.92
CA LEU A 69 -8.30 114.04 -37.27
C LEU A 69 -7.29 114.18 -36.10
N LEU A 70 -6.92 115.41 -35.71
CA LEU A 70 -5.78 115.67 -34.82
C LEU A 70 -6.12 116.26 -33.43
N GLU A 71 -7.39 116.50 -33.08
CA GLU A 71 -7.77 116.99 -31.73
C GLU A 71 -8.39 115.89 -30.84
N GLU A 72 -7.59 115.32 -29.92
CA GLU A 72 -8.10 114.49 -28.81
C GLU A 72 -8.63 115.35 -27.63
N PRO A 73 -9.85 115.11 -27.11
CA PRO A 73 -10.33 115.75 -25.89
C PRO A 73 -9.92 114.98 -24.60
N PRO A 74 -9.66 115.64 -23.45
CA PRO A 74 -9.01 115.00 -22.29
C PRO A 74 -9.95 114.23 -21.34
N ARG A 75 -9.33 113.50 -20.40
CA ARG A 75 -10.00 112.73 -19.33
C ARG A 75 -10.46 113.62 -18.17
N GLU A 76 -11.71 113.47 -17.71
CA GLU A 76 -12.07 113.09 -16.32
C GLU A 76 -13.60 112.90 -16.15
N LEU A 77 -14.04 112.44 -14.96
CA LEU A 77 -15.41 111.94 -14.67
C LEU A 77 -16.22 112.92 -13.79
N PRO A 78 -17.57 112.93 -13.92
CA PRO A 78 -18.37 112.28 -12.87
C PRO A 78 -19.59 111.47 -13.38
N LYS A 79 -20.26 110.76 -12.46
CA LYS A 79 -21.44 109.91 -12.72
C LYS A 79 -22.73 110.62 -12.25
N GLU A 80 -23.82 110.55 -13.03
CA GLU A 80 -25.15 110.02 -12.61
C GLU A 80 -26.33 110.31 -13.58
N PHE A 81 -27.27 109.36 -13.69
CA PHE A 81 -28.60 109.42 -14.34
C PHE A 81 -28.67 109.78 -15.87
N PRO A 82 -29.83 109.65 -16.55
CA PRO A 82 -30.32 108.31 -16.94
C PRO A 82 -30.84 108.12 -18.38
N LYS A 83 -30.69 106.88 -18.90
CA LYS A 83 -31.56 106.17 -19.88
C LYS A 83 -31.96 106.85 -21.22
N LYS A 84 -31.57 106.16 -22.30
CA LYS A 84 -32.09 106.21 -23.71
C LYS A 84 -31.63 107.37 -24.61
N LEU A 85 -30.57 107.11 -25.37
CA LEU A 85 -30.57 107.33 -26.82
C LEU A 85 -30.32 105.98 -27.54
N PRO A 86 -30.63 105.84 -28.84
CA PRO A 86 -30.26 104.67 -29.63
C PRO A 86 -28.75 104.49 -29.72
N LYS A 87 -28.28 103.25 -29.95
CA LYS A 87 -26.88 103.01 -30.33
C LYS A 87 -26.68 103.35 -31.80
N GLU A 88 -26.24 104.57 -32.09
CA GLU A 88 -25.56 104.85 -33.35
C GLU A 88 -24.28 104.01 -33.40
N LEU A 89 -24.24 103.03 -34.30
CA LEU A 89 -23.08 102.15 -34.50
C LEU A 89 -22.02 102.89 -35.32
N LYS A 90 -21.34 103.85 -34.70
CA LYS A 90 -20.17 104.53 -35.27
C LYS A 90 -18.99 103.55 -35.30
N VAL A 91 -18.86 102.84 -36.42
CA VAL A 91 -17.77 101.91 -36.70
C VAL A 91 -16.57 102.70 -37.21
N ILE A 92 -15.44 102.60 -36.51
CA ILE A 92 -14.18 103.21 -36.95
C ILE A 92 -13.62 102.35 -38.11
N ILE A 93 -13.37 102.99 -39.25
CA ILE A 93 -12.89 102.34 -40.48
C ILE A 93 -11.35 102.42 -40.53
N PRO A 94 -10.62 101.32 -40.77
CA PRO A 94 -9.17 101.36 -40.90
C PRO A 94 -8.71 101.97 -42.24
N PRO A 95 -7.47 102.49 -42.33
CA PRO A 95 -6.93 103.11 -43.55
C PRO A 95 -6.86 102.14 -44.75
N PRO A 96 -6.81 102.65 -45.99
CA PRO A 96 -6.82 101.84 -47.22
C PRO A 96 -5.65 100.85 -47.30
N ARG A 97 -5.90 99.67 -47.88
CA ARG A 97 -4.90 98.61 -48.05
C ARG A 97 -3.88 98.99 -49.13
N SER A 98 -2.64 99.23 -48.73
CA SER A 98 -1.51 99.38 -49.65
C SER A 98 -0.90 98.01 -50.02
N GLY A 99 -0.86 97.72 -51.33
CA GLY A 99 -0.13 96.59 -51.90
C GLY A 99 -0.91 95.28 -52.08
N LEU A 100 -0.91 94.76 -53.32
CA LEU A 100 -1.29 93.38 -53.64
C LEU A 100 -0.04 92.49 -53.69
N GLU A 101 0.46 92.08 -52.52
CA GLU A 101 1.24 90.84 -52.44
C GLU A 101 0.30 89.66 -52.21
N LYS A 102 0.65 88.51 -52.79
CA LYS A 102 -0.20 87.30 -52.80
C LYS A 102 -0.33 86.75 -51.39
N ASP A 103 -1.54 86.37 -51.00
CA ASP A 103 -1.75 85.49 -49.84
C ASP A 103 -0.81 84.28 -49.98
N LYS A 104 0.06 84.08 -48.99
CA LYS A 104 0.85 82.85 -48.91
C LYS A 104 -0.13 81.71 -48.70
N VAL A 105 -0.08 80.71 -49.56
CA VAL A 105 -0.74 79.43 -49.31
C VAL A 105 -0.20 78.92 -47.98
N VAL A 106 -1.06 78.85 -46.98
CA VAL A 106 -0.72 78.34 -45.66
C VAL A 106 -0.42 76.85 -45.82
N GLU A 107 0.75 76.40 -45.38
CA GLU A 107 1.05 74.97 -45.40
C GLU A 107 0.20 74.26 -44.34
N ASP A 108 -0.44 73.14 -44.74
CA ASP A 108 -1.23 72.32 -43.82
C ASP A 108 -0.40 71.86 -42.61
N ILE A 109 -1.05 71.86 -41.45
CA ILE A 109 -0.45 71.47 -40.17
C ILE A 109 -0.09 69.97 -40.24
N ARG A 110 1.20 69.65 -40.19
CA ARG A 110 1.72 68.26 -40.31
C ARG A 110 1.93 67.55 -38.97
N ASP A 111 1.63 68.21 -37.87
CA ASP A 111 1.88 67.72 -36.51
C ASP A 111 0.62 67.01 -36.00
N PRO A 112 0.65 65.68 -35.70
CA PRO A 112 -0.55 64.90 -35.44
C PRO A 112 -1.25 65.22 -34.10
N ASP A 113 -0.54 65.87 -33.17
CA ASP A 113 -1.08 66.31 -31.88
C ASP A 113 -1.58 67.78 -31.90
N ALA A 114 -1.45 68.48 -33.02
CA ALA A 114 -1.94 69.85 -33.16
C ALA A 114 -3.46 69.86 -33.47
N TYR A 115 -4.25 70.51 -32.60
CA TYR A 115 -5.70 70.59 -32.76
C TYR A 115 -6.13 71.10 -34.15
N THR A 116 -7.07 70.37 -34.76
CA THR A 116 -7.75 70.81 -35.98
C THR A 116 -8.39 72.18 -35.76
N ILE A 117 -8.49 73.02 -36.79
CA ILE A 117 -9.08 74.37 -36.68
C ILE A 117 -10.50 74.33 -36.08
N GLU A 118 -11.27 73.27 -36.38
CA GLU A 118 -12.59 73.03 -35.78
C GLU A 118 -12.52 72.63 -34.30
N GLU A 119 -11.57 71.77 -33.91
CA GLU A 119 -11.37 71.36 -32.51
C GLU A 119 -10.87 72.53 -31.65
N TYR A 120 -9.94 73.34 -32.18
CA TYR A 120 -9.50 74.58 -31.54
C TYR A 120 -10.65 75.57 -31.36
N LYS A 121 -11.54 75.69 -32.37
CA LYS A 121 -12.75 76.52 -32.26
C LYS A 121 -13.73 75.95 -31.21
N GLN A 122 -14.00 74.65 -31.21
CA GLN A 122 -14.86 74.00 -30.21
C GLN A 122 -14.29 74.14 -28.79
N LYS A 123 -12.97 73.95 -28.62
CA LYS A 123 -12.26 74.13 -27.36
C LYS A 123 -12.34 75.59 -26.89
N LYS A 124 -12.11 76.57 -27.76
CA LYS A 124 -12.25 78.00 -27.45
C LYS A 124 -13.69 78.39 -27.10
N GLU A 125 -14.68 77.83 -27.79
CA GLU A 125 -16.10 78.00 -27.44
C GLU A 125 -16.44 77.35 -26.08
N PHE A 126 -15.82 76.22 -25.75
CA PHE A 126 -15.98 75.55 -24.46
C PHE A 126 -15.30 76.33 -23.32
N GLU A 127 -14.07 76.80 -23.53
CA GLU A 127 -13.35 77.69 -22.62
C GLU A 127 -14.12 79.00 -22.39
N GLN A 128 -14.73 79.57 -23.43
CA GLN A 128 -15.61 80.74 -23.30
C GLN A 128 -16.87 80.40 -22.48
N LYS A 129 -17.55 79.27 -22.76
CA LYS A 129 -18.72 78.81 -21.98
C LYS A 129 -18.36 78.53 -20.52
N MET A 130 -17.17 77.98 -20.25
CA MET A 130 -16.63 77.74 -18.92
C MET A 130 -16.34 79.06 -18.19
N LYS A 131 -15.70 80.03 -18.88
CA LYS A 131 -15.47 81.37 -18.34
C LYS A 131 -16.77 82.10 -18.05
N ASP A 132 -17.74 82.10 -18.97
CA ASP A 132 -19.06 82.70 -18.76
C ASP A 132 -19.78 82.05 -17.56
N ALA A 133 -19.63 80.73 -17.38
CA ALA A 133 -20.13 80.01 -16.22
C ALA A 133 -19.37 80.33 -14.92
N GLU A 134 -18.07 80.61 -14.98
CA GLU A 134 -17.26 81.03 -13.83
C GLU A 134 -17.51 82.48 -13.43
N ASP A 135 -17.60 83.40 -14.38
CA ASP A 135 -18.03 84.78 -14.15
C ASP A 135 -19.44 84.83 -13.55
N ASN A 136 -20.34 83.92 -13.96
CA ASN A 136 -21.67 83.79 -13.34
C ASN A 136 -21.62 83.11 -11.96
N LYS A 137 -20.74 82.13 -11.72
CA LYS A 137 -20.49 81.60 -10.36
C LYS A 137 -19.90 82.67 -9.44
N ASN A 138 -19.03 83.55 -9.95
CA ASN A 138 -18.40 84.63 -9.20
C ASN A 138 -19.41 85.72 -8.84
N LYS A 139 -20.23 86.19 -9.79
CA LYS A 139 -21.39 87.05 -9.48
C LYS A 139 -22.31 86.43 -8.42
N LYS A 140 -22.58 85.12 -8.50
CA LYS A 140 -23.37 84.41 -7.48
C LYS A 140 -22.65 84.22 -6.14
N ARG A 141 -21.31 84.20 -6.11
CA ARG A 141 -20.51 84.25 -4.87
C ARG A 141 -20.56 85.65 -4.25
N GLU A 142 -20.50 86.71 -5.06
CA GLU A 142 -20.61 88.11 -4.65
C GLU A 142 -22.02 88.42 -4.08
N GLU A 143 -23.08 87.97 -4.77
CA GLU A 143 -24.45 88.01 -4.25
C GLU A 143 -24.58 87.24 -2.91
N LEU A 144 -23.96 86.06 -2.80
CA LEU A 144 -24.00 85.26 -1.58
C LEU A 144 -23.11 85.80 -0.45
N SER A 145 -22.02 86.53 -0.73
CA SER A 145 -21.26 87.24 0.29
C SER A 145 -22.05 88.45 0.80
N ALA A 146 -22.60 89.27 -0.09
CA ALA A 146 -23.47 90.38 0.31
C ALA A 146 -24.64 89.90 1.20
N LEU A 147 -25.36 88.85 0.80
CA LEU A 147 -26.44 88.26 1.59
C LEU A 147 -25.97 87.62 2.92
N ARG A 148 -24.71 87.18 3.01
CA ARG A 148 -24.12 86.70 4.28
C ARG A 148 -23.73 87.85 5.18
N ASP A 149 -23.17 88.92 4.64
CA ASP A 149 -22.78 90.11 5.37
C ASP A 149 -24.04 90.84 5.90
N ASP A 150 -25.10 90.92 5.09
CA ASP A 150 -26.45 91.35 5.49
C ASP A 150 -27.01 90.47 6.62
N PHE A 151 -26.88 89.13 6.53
CA PHE A 151 -27.36 88.22 7.56
C PHE A 151 -26.54 88.29 8.86
N VAL A 152 -25.22 88.48 8.77
CA VAL A 152 -24.35 88.72 9.93
C VAL A 152 -24.69 90.06 10.58
N PHE A 153 -24.95 91.11 9.79
CA PHE A 153 -25.44 92.39 10.27
C PHE A 153 -26.80 92.27 10.98
N LEU A 154 -27.74 91.49 10.43
CA LEU A 154 -29.02 91.18 11.09
C LEU A 154 -28.82 90.41 12.41
N LEU A 155 -27.90 89.44 12.46
CA LEU A 155 -27.57 88.72 13.70
C LEU A 155 -26.93 89.64 14.76
N GLN A 156 -26.03 90.55 14.36
CA GLN A 156 -25.45 91.56 15.26
C GLN A 156 -26.54 92.53 15.78
N LYS A 157 -27.41 93.02 14.89
CA LYS A 157 -28.55 93.89 15.27
C LYS A 157 -29.54 93.17 16.19
N ASN A 158 -29.73 91.87 16.04
CA ASN A 158 -30.52 91.06 16.96
C ASN A 158 -29.83 90.90 18.33
N GLN A 159 -28.51 90.72 18.37
CA GLN A 159 -27.73 90.65 19.62
C GLN A 159 -27.69 91.99 20.39
N GLU A 160 -27.81 93.12 19.69
CA GLU A 160 -27.95 94.46 20.30
C GLU A 160 -29.29 94.66 21.04
N LEU A 161 -30.32 93.85 20.76
CA LEU A 161 -31.63 93.95 21.42
C LEU A 161 -31.61 93.35 22.84
N PRO A 162 -32.47 93.83 23.77
CA PRO A 162 -32.63 93.20 25.08
C PRO A 162 -33.07 91.73 24.97
N LYS A 163 -32.58 90.85 25.86
CA LYS A 163 -32.79 89.38 25.83
C LYS A 163 -34.24 88.86 25.66
N HIS A 164 -35.26 89.68 25.87
CA HIS A 164 -36.69 89.33 25.68
C HIS A 164 -37.28 89.82 24.33
N MET A 165 -36.47 90.48 23.51
CA MET A 165 -36.77 90.93 22.14
C MET A 165 -35.79 90.34 21.11
N GLN A 166 -34.83 89.51 21.55
CA GLN A 166 -33.93 88.79 20.64
C GLN A 166 -34.70 87.64 19.99
N LEU A 167 -34.73 87.61 18.66
CA LEU A 167 -35.28 86.50 17.88
C LEU A 167 -34.39 85.26 18.04
N HIS A 168 -35.00 84.09 18.23
CA HIS A 168 -34.30 82.81 18.22
C HIS A 168 -33.92 82.41 16.78
N ARG A 169 -32.89 81.57 16.61
CA ARG A 169 -32.40 81.15 15.28
C ARG A 169 -33.50 80.53 14.41
N GLU A 170 -34.41 79.78 15.02
CA GLU A 170 -35.57 79.14 14.40
C GLU A 170 -36.56 80.16 13.81
N GLU A 171 -36.60 81.39 14.32
CA GLU A 171 -37.50 82.46 13.83
C GLU A 171 -36.93 83.19 12.60
N PHE A 172 -35.66 82.97 12.24
CA PHE A 172 -35.08 83.40 10.97
C PHE A 172 -35.35 82.40 9.82
N GLU A 173 -35.91 81.22 10.10
CA GLU A 173 -36.23 80.20 9.09
C GLU A 173 -37.59 80.45 8.43
N MET A 174 -37.60 81.27 7.37
CA MET A 174 -38.84 81.75 6.69
C MET A 174 -39.85 80.65 6.29
N ASP A 175 -39.39 79.48 5.83
CA ASP A 175 -40.21 78.27 5.72
C ASP A 175 -39.31 77.02 5.75
N ARG A 176 -39.46 76.21 6.80
CA ARG A 176 -38.77 74.93 7.00
C ARG A 176 -38.91 73.97 5.80
N ARG A 177 -40.01 74.04 5.04
CA ARG A 177 -40.22 73.21 3.83
C ARG A 177 -39.19 73.49 2.75
N ILE A 178 -38.63 74.70 2.69
CA ILE A 178 -37.57 75.06 1.73
C ILE A 178 -36.27 74.33 2.11
N PHE A 179 -35.94 74.22 3.40
CA PHE A 179 -34.79 73.45 3.86
C PHE A 179 -34.98 71.94 3.63
N GLU A 180 -36.15 71.39 3.96
CA GLU A 180 -36.48 69.97 3.72
C GLU A 180 -36.46 69.63 2.21
N GLU A 181 -36.91 70.54 1.34
CA GLU A 181 -36.80 70.39 -0.12
C GLU A 181 -35.35 70.51 -0.62
N LEU A 182 -34.58 71.47 -0.10
CA LEU A 182 -33.15 71.60 -0.43
C LEU A 182 -32.36 70.37 0.00
N ASP A 183 -32.65 69.78 1.16
CA ASP A 183 -32.00 68.55 1.62
C ASP A 183 -32.45 67.34 0.80
N ARG A 184 -33.72 67.26 0.41
CA ARG A 184 -34.20 66.26 -0.57
C ARG A 184 -33.43 66.37 -1.90
N GLN A 185 -33.21 67.59 -2.40
CA GLN A 185 -32.42 67.83 -3.61
C GLN A 185 -30.92 67.54 -3.42
N LYS A 186 -30.34 67.84 -2.25
CA LYS A 186 -28.96 67.43 -1.91
C LYS A 186 -28.82 65.92 -1.92
N LEU A 187 -29.72 65.18 -1.25
CA LEU A 187 -29.72 63.71 -1.26
C LEU A 187 -29.91 63.15 -2.67
N GLN A 188 -30.81 63.70 -3.49
CA GLN A 188 -30.98 63.26 -4.87
C GLN A 188 -29.72 63.48 -5.72
N ARG A 189 -29.02 64.61 -5.57
CA ARG A 189 -27.74 64.89 -6.25
C ARG A 189 -26.63 63.97 -5.75
N ILE A 190 -26.53 63.73 -4.44
CA ILE A 190 -25.59 62.76 -3.86
C ILE A 190 -25.86 61.34 -4.39
N GLN A 191 -27.13 60.93 -4.49
CA GLN A 191 -27.50 59.63 -5.06
C GLN A 191 -27.25 59.54 -6.57
N ALA A 192 -27.32 60.63 -7.33
CA ALA A 192 -26.93 60.67 -8.74
C ALA A 192 -25.41 60.48 -8.88
N VAL A 193 -24.61 61.28 -8.17
CA VAL A 193 -23.15 61.17 -8.15
C VAL A 193 -22.70 59.79 -7.63
N GLN A 194 -23.37 59.21 -6.63
CA GLN A 194 -23.10 57.85 -6.17
C GLN A 194 -23.41 56.77 -7.21
N LYS A 195 -24.37 56.99 -8.12
CA LYS A 195 -24.67 56.06 -9.23
C LYS A 195 -23.67 56.20 -10.37
N GLU A 196 -23.26 57.44 -10.69
CA GLU A 196 -22.22 57.74 -11.68
C GLU A 196 -20.87 57.13 -11.24
N LEU A 197 -20.45 57.40 -10.01
CA LEU A 197 -19.22 56.86 -9.41
C LEU A 197 -19.34 55.40 -8.94
N ALA A 198 -20.51 54.75 -9.06
CA ALA A 198 -20.72 53.39 -8.57
C ALA A 198 -19.75 52.38 -9.22
N TRP A 199 -19.53 52.52 -10.53
CA TRP A 199 -18.61 51.65 -11.27
C TRP A 199 -17.16 51.89 -10.87
N GLU A 200 -16.75 53.15 -10.71
CA GLU A 200 -15.37 53.50 -10.30
C GLU A 200 -15.09 53.02 -8.88
N ASN A 201 -15.98 53.31 -7.92
CA ASN A 201 -15.89 52.82 -6.55
C ASN A 201 -15.81 51.29 -6.52
N LYS A 202 -16.69 50.60 -7.26
CA LYS A 202 -16.65 49.13 -7.32
C LYS A 202 -15.37 48.58 -7.99
N LYS A 203 -14.83 49.27 -9.01
CA LYS A 203 -13.55 48.95 -9.66
C LYS A 203 -12.38 49.11 -8.68
N GLN A 204 -12.31 50.23 -7.95
CA GLN A 204 -11.26 50.47 -6.96
C GLN A 204 -11.37 49.49 -5.77
N LEU A 205 -12.58 49.21 -5.29
CA LEU A 205 -12.83 48.22 -4.23
C LEU A 205 -12.43 46.80 -4.66
N ILE A 206 -12.71 46.40 -5.90
CA ILE A 206 -12.22 45.12 -6.46
C ILE A 206 -10.69 45.13 -6.64
N GLY A 207 -10.09 46.27 -7.00
CA GLY A 207 -8.63 46.43 -7.07
C GLY A 207 -7.98 46.24 -5.69
N LEU A 208 -8.50 46.91 -4.67
CA LEU A 208 -8.07 46.79 -3.27
C LEU A 208 -8.25 45.36 -2.74
N GLN A 209 -9.37 44.69 -3.05
CA GLN A 209 -9.58 43.28 -2.70
C GLN A 209 -8.57 42.34 -3.39
N LYS A 210 -8.20 42.59 -4.65
CA LYS A 210 -7.15 41.82 -5.35
C LYS A 210 -5.77 42.03 -4.75
N LEU A 211 -5.44 43.25 -4.34
CA LEU A 211 -4.19 43.55 -3.65
C LEU A 211 -4.14 42.89 -2.24
N GLN A 212 -5.24 42.92 -1.49
CA GLN A 212 -5.35 42.23 -0.20
C GLN A 212 -5.19 40.71 -0.33
N THR A 213 -5.93 40.08 -1.25
CA THR A 213 -5.83 38.62 -1.47
C THR A 213 -4.47 38.16 -1.99
N GLN A 214 -3.73 39.01 -2.72
CA GLN A 214 -2.39 38.67 -3.20
C GLN A 214 -1.29 38.87 -2.12
N PHE A 215 -1.35 39.97 -1.36
CA PHE A 215 -0.23 40.43 -0.52
C PHE A 215 -0.48 40.38 0.99
N ARG A 216 -1.72 40.20 1.44
CA ARG A 216 -2.10 40.28 2.87
C ARG A 216 -2.69 38.98 3.40
N ASP A 217 -3.58 38.32 2.65
CA ASP A 217 -4.22 37.07 3.12
C ASP A 217 -3.26 35.86 3.14
N SER A 218 -2.02 36.05 2.66
CA SER A 218 -0.89 35.11 2.68
C SER A 218 0.06 35.25 3.89
N LEU A 219 -0.20 36.19 4.81
CA LEU A 219 0.66 36.52 5.95
C LEU A 219 -0.16 36.63 7.25
N GLU A 220 0.26 35.94 8.33
CA GLU A 220 -0.20 36.26 9.68
C GLU A 220 0.56 37.49 10.22
N PHE A 221 -0.16 38.46 10.80
CA PHE A 221 0.47 39.65 11.37
C PHE A 221 1.37 39.29 12.57
N THR A 222 2.59 39.83 12.56
CA THR A 222 3.46 39.76 13.74
C THR A 222 3.01 40.83 14.74
N LEU A 223 2.36 40.37 15.82
CA LEU A 223 1.86 41.18 16.93
C LEU A 223 2.93 41.25 18.02
N THR A 224 3.21 42.43 18.58
CA THR A 224 4.14 42.55 19.71
C THR A 224 3.45 43.16 20.91
N VAL A 225 3.21 42.36 21.96
CA VAL A 225 2.55 42.77 23.21
C VAL A 225 3.60 43.30 24.19
N HIS A 226 3.39 44.51 24.69
CA HIS A 226 4.22 45.19 25.67
C HIS A 226 3.58 45.15 27.07
N ALA A 227 4.42 44.96 28.09
CA ALA A 227 4.06 45.17 29.49
C ALA A 227 3.71 46.64 29.76
N VAL A 228 3.01 46.88 30.88
CA VAL A 228 2.44 48.18 31.25
C VAL A 228 3.37 48.95 32.18
N GLN A 229 4.13 48.26 33.04
CA GLN A 229 5.10 48.89 33.95
C GLN A 229 6.57 48.54 33.66
N SER A 230 6.84 47.58 32.79
CA SER A 230 8.20 47.11 32.52
C SER A 230 8.53 47.02 31.03
N ASN A 231 9.81 47.20 30.69
CA ASN A 231 10.33 47.14 29.32
C ASN A 231 10.42 45.68 28.83
N HIS A 232 9.30 44.97 28.85
CA HIS A 232 9.17 43.57 28.46
C HIS A 232 8.16 43.47 27.33
N GLN A 233 8.57 42.79 26.25
CA GLN A 233 7.76 42.61 25.06
C GLN A 233 7.76 41.15 24.62
N ILE A 234 6.67 40.71 23.99
CA ILE A 234 6.52 39.38 23.39
C ILE A 234 5.94 39.55 21.99
N SER A 235 6.71 39.16 20.98
CA SER A 235 6.22 39.01 19.62
C SER A 235 5.53 37.66 19.39
N THR A 236 4.54 37.58 18.51
CA THR A 236 4.12 36.31 17.90
C THR A 236 5.23 35.75 17.00
N TYR A 237 5.09 34.50 16.56
CA TYR A 237 5.84 33.97 15.44
C TYR A 237 5.19 34.43 14.13
N SER A 238 6.01 34.93 13.19
CA SER A 238 5.57 35.07 11.81
C SER A 238 5.27 33.69 11.24
N LEU A 239 4.02 33.48 10.84
CA LEU A 239 3.57 32.33 10.07
C LEU A 239 3.09 32.85 8.71
N LEU A 240 3.40 32.13 7.64
CA LEU A 240 2.56 32.24 6.45
C LEU A 240 1.23 31.59 6.82
N THR A 241 0.10 32.26 6.53
CA THR A 241 -1.21 31.61 6.63
C THR A 241 -1.16 30.34 5.79
N VAL A 242 -1.47 29.20 6.42
CA VAL A 242 -1.44 27.90 5.74
C VAL A 242 -2.32 27.99 4.51
N SER A 243 -1.71 27.96 3.32
CA SER A 243 -2.42 28.23 2.08
C SER A 243 -3.66 27.35 2.00
N GLU A 244 -4.79 27.91 1.55
CA GLU A 244 -5.99 27.10 1.32
C GLU A 244 -5.75 25.92 0.38
N LYS A 245 -4.65 25.95 -0.40
CA LYS A 245 -4.10 24.77 -1.09
C LYS A 245 -3.64 23.73 -0.08
N TYR A 246 -2.58 23.95 0.70
CA TYR A 246 -2.13 22.99 1.74
C TYR A 246 -3.26 22.53 2.70
N VAL A 247 -4.22 23.39 3.06
CA VAL A 247 -5.39 22.95 3.86
C VAL A 247 -6.36 22.06 3.06
N ARG A 248 -6.55 22.32 1.76
CA ARG A 248 -7.26 21.40 0.84
C ARG A 248 -6.45 20.15 0.59
N ASP A 249 -5.16 20.22 0.34
CA ASP A 249 -4.23 19.11 0.12
C ASP A 249 -3.99 18.29 1.40
N LYS A 250 -4.53 18.74 2.55
CA LYS A 250 -4.64 17.98 3.81
C LYS A 250 -6.06 17.42 4.09
N LYS A 251 -7.06 17.81 3.29
CA LYS A 251 -8.47 17.33 3.31
C LYS A 251 -8.87 16.52 2.05
N HIS A 252 -8.12 16.66 0.98
CA HIS A 252 -8.19 15.98 -0.31
C HIS A 252 -6.86 15.30 -0.67
N GLY A 253 -5.81 15.49 0.15
CA GLY A 253 -4.50 14.89 -0.06
C GLY A 253 -4.62 13.40 -0.32
N ASP A 254 -3.94 12.95 -1.35
CA ASP A 254 -4.15 11.65 -1.99
C ASP A 254 -4.40 10.54 -0.98
N SER A 255 -5.32 9.62 -1.30
CA SER A 255 -5.56 8.44 -0.45
C SER A 255 -4.26 7.67 -0.13
N LYS A 256 -3.23 7.81 -0.97
CA LYS A 256 -1.86 7.38 -0.72
C LYS A 256 -1.22 8.05 0.50
N TRP A 257 -1.23 9.38 0.61
CA TRP A 257 -0.64 10.13 1.73
C TRP A 257 -1.42 9.94 3.03
N ALA A 258 -2.77 9.94 2.95
CA ALA A 258 -3.61 9.62 4.10
C ALA A 258 -3.36 8.19 4.61
N ALA A 259 -3.33 7.19 3.71
CA ALA A 259 -3.01 5.81 4.06
C ALA A 259 -1.56 5.64 4.52
N LEU A 260 -0.57 6.36 3.96
CA LEU A 260 0.79 6.38 4.49
C LEU A 260 0.81 6.90 5.94
N LYS A 261 0.06 7.96 6.24
CA LYS A 261 -0.03 8.56 7.58
C LYS A 261 -0.84 7.73 8.58
N GLU A 262 -1.65 6.79 8.12
CA GLU A 262 -2.25 5.75 8.95
C GLU A 262 -1.33 4.54 9.11
N LYS A 263 -0.70 4.06 8.04
CA LYS A 263 0.36 3.05 8.11
C LYS A 263 1.50 3.46 9.04
N TRP A 264 1.96 4.71 9.00
CA TRP A 264 3.04 5.21 9.85
C TRP A 264 2.61 5.34 11.32
N ARG A 265 1.34 5.68 11.59
CA ARG A 265 0.81 5.66 12.96
C ARG A 265 0.64 4.23 13.47
N ALA A 266 0.12 3.32 12.65
CA ALA A 266 -0.02 1.91 12.98
C ALA A 266 1.35 1.22 13.17
N LEU A 267 2.35 1.57 12.36
CA LEU A 267 3.72 1.04 12.49
C LEU A 267 4.39 1.56 13.76
N LYS A 268 4.21 2.85 14.10
CA LYS A 268 4.70 3.40 15.36
C LYS A 268 3.97 2.82 16.58
N GLN A 269 2.68 2.51 16.44
CA GLN A 269 1.90 1.79 17.45
C GLN A 269 2.25 0.29 17.50
N ALA A 270 2.82 -0.27 16.44
CA ALA A 270 3.39 -1.62 16.44
C ALA A 270 4.76 -1.62 17.13
N GLU A 271 5.65 -0.67 16.85
CA GLU A 271 6.89 -0.45 17.63
C GLU A 271 6.57 -0.30 19.14
N GLU A 272 5.57 0.52 19.48
CA GLU A 272 5.12 0.74 20.86
C GLU A 272 4.37 -0.49 21.47
N ALA A 273 3.90 -1.46 20.66
CA ALA A 273 3.23 -2.68 21.12
C ALA A 273 4.16 -3.93 21.12
N GLU A 274 5.17 -3.98 20.27
CA GLU A 274 6.21 -5.02 20.28
C GLU A 274 7.04 -4.91 21.59
N GLU A 275 7.24 -3.70 22.15
CA GLU A 275 7.72 -3.52 23.53
C GLU A 275 6.80 -4.14 24.62
N GLU A 276 5.53 -4.41 24.33
CA GLU A 276 4.52 -4.90 25.29
C GLU A 276 4.14 -6.39 25.11
N ILE A 277 4.35 -6.97 23.92
CA ILE A 277 3.92 -8.33 23.54
C ILE A 277 4.79 -9.47 24.14
N HIS A 278 5.99 -9.19 24.64
CA HIS A 278 6.93 -10.16 25.24
C HIS A 278 6.49 -10.79 26.59
N ARG A 279 5.18 -11.09 26.80
CA ARG A 279 4.68 -11.57 28.10
C ARG A 279 3.78 -12.81 28.12
N GLU A 280 2.98 -13.10 27.10
CA GLU A 280 2.02 -14.22 27.18
C GLU A 280 1.95 -15.06 25.91
N THR A 281 2.41 -16.32 26.00
CA THR A 281 2.13 -17.35 24.99
C THR A 281 2.14 -18.75 25.62
N SER A 282 1.04 -19.50 25.48
CA SER A 282 0.97 -20.94 25.78
C SER A 282 -0.28 -21.57 25.15
N PRO A 283 -0.16 -22.48 24.16
CA PRO A 283 -1.29 -23.14 23.52
C PRO A 283 -1.71 -24.44 24.24
N VAL A 284 -3.00 -24.79 24.15
CA VAL A 284 -3.54 -26.07 24.66
C VAL A 284 -4.16 -26.87 23.51
N HIS A 285 -3.87 -28.18 23.48
CA HIS A 285 -4.38 -29.12 22.48
C HIS A 285 -5.90 -29.32 22.50
N ARG A 286 -6.43 -29.84 21.38
CA ARG A 286 -7.69 -30.59 21.33
C ARG A 286 -7.45 -31.91 20.59
N GLU A 287 -7.82 -33.02 21.23
CA GLU A 287 -7.91 -34.33 20.59
C GLU A 287 -9.28 -34.53 19.94
N SER A 288 -9.37 -35.47 18.99
CA SER A 288 -10.60 -35.87 18.32
C SER A 288 -10.89 -37.36 18.55
N VAL A 289 -12.14 -37.68 18.88
CA VAL A 289 -12.60 -39.06 19.13
C VAL A 289 -13.22 -39.64 17.85
N VAL A 290 -12.94 -40.92 17.56
CA VAL A 290 -13.56 -41.70 16.47
C VAL A 290 -14.36 -42.86 17.09
N PHE A 291 -15.53 -43.15 16.53
CA PHE A 291 -16.42 -44.24 16.94
C PHE A 291 -16.20 -45.50 16.07
N GLU A 292 -16.29 -46.69 16.67
CA GLU A 292 -16.38 -47.97 15.95
C GLU A 292 -17.83 -48.48 15.95
N ASN A 293 -18.27 -48.99 14.80
CA ASN A 293 -19.45 -49.81 14.51
C ASN A 293 -19.03 -50.73 13.33
N GLU A 294 -19.58 -51.93 13.08
CA GLU A 294 -20.66 -52.70 13.70
C GLU A 294 -20.38 -54.20 13.44
N ALA A 295 -21.14 -55.14 14.05
CA ALA A 295 -20.87 -56.59 13.91
C ALA A 295 -22.13 -57.43 13.60
N GLU A 296 -22.22 -57.95 12.38
CA GLU A 296 -23.29 -58.86 11.95
C GLU A 296 -23.04 -60.34 12.31
N LYS A 297 -24.12 -61.15 12.32
CA LYS A 297 -24.09 -62.60 12.62
C LYS A 297 -24.63 -63.42 11.44
N PRO A 298 -23.96 -64.52 11.03
CA PRO A 298 -24.44 -65.39 9.95
C PRO A 298 -25.47 -66.44 10.41
N GLU A 299 -26.25 -66.96 9.46
CA GLU A 299 -27.32 -67.96 9.66
C GLU A 299 -26.84 -69.42 9.73
N THR A 300 -27.76 -70.36 10.00
CA THR A 300 -27.47 -71.79 10.26
C THR A 300 -27.76 -72.72 9.06
N PRO A 301 -26.86 -73.66 8.70
CA PRO A 301 -27.06 -74.61 7.60
C PRO A 301 -27.71 -75.95 8.03
N LYS A 302 -28.31 -76.65 7.06
CA LYS A 302 -29.08 -77.91 7.23
C LYS A 302 -28.20 -79.17 7.24
N VAL A 303 -28.71 -80.24 7.85
CA VAL A 303 -28.00 -81.52 8.08
C VAL A 303 -27.75 -82.34 6.79
N ARG A 304 -26.52 -82.88 6.64
CA ARG A 304 -26.09 -83.83 5.60
C ARG A 304 -25.53 -85.15 6.18
N LYS A 305 -25.28 -86.13 5.30
CA LYS A 305 -24.92 -87.55 5.57
C LYS A 305 -23.51 -87.73 6.19
N PRO A 306 -23.20 -88.87 6.84
CA PRO A 306 -22.00 -89.02 7.69
C PRO A 306 -20.64 -89.04 6.97
N THR A 307 -20.51 -89.57 5.75
CA THR A 307 -19.20 -89.65 5.08
C THR A 307 -18.74 -88.29 4.55
N THR A 308 -19.64 -87.53 3.93
CA THR A 308 -19.35 -86.13 3.53
C THR A 308 -19.01 -85.27 4.74
N ARG A 309 -19.68 -85.48 5.89
CA ARG A 309 -19.34 -84.82 7.16
C ARG A 309 -17.89 -85.06 7.62
N TYR A 310 -17.25 -86.19 7.28
CA TYR A 310 -15.85 -86.42 7.64
C TYR A 310 -14.90 -85.56 6.79
N ILE A 311 -15.15 -85.50 5.48
CA ILE A 311 -14.39 -84.67 4.54
C ILE A 311 -14.63 -83.18 4.83
N GLU A 312 -15.88 -82.77 5.04
CA GLU A 312 -16.27 -81.42 5.50
C GLU A 312 -15.60 -81.08 6.85
N SER A 313 -15.53 -82.02 7.81
CA SER A 313 -14.80 -81.85 9.08
C SER A 313 -13.28 -81.72 8.91
N LYS A 314 -12.69 -82.41 7.93
CA LYS A 314 -11.26 -82.29 7.58
C LYS A 314 -10.97 -80.95 6.90
N ARG A 315 -11.78 -80.52 5.94
CA ARG A 315 -11.72 -79.18 5.31
C ARG A 315 -11.85 -78.06 6.36
N GLU A 316 -12.81 -78.17 7.27
CA GLU A 316 -13.00 -77.22 8.37
C GLU A 316 -11.83 -77.19 9.36
N LYS A 317 -11.17 -78.33 9.61
CA LYS A 317 -9.93 -78.37 10.40
C LYS A 317 -8.77 -77.68 9.68
N ILE A 318 -8.62 -77.88 8.37
CA ILE A 318 -7.61 -77.17 7.56
C ILE A 318 -7.88 -75.67 7.56
N ARG A 319 -9.12 -75.24 7.33
CA ARG A 319 -9.51 -73.82 7.41
C ARG A 319 -9.09 -73.19 8.74
N ARG A 320 -9.41 -73.82 9.88
CA ARG A 320 -8.99 -73.37 11.22
C ARG A 320 -7.48 -73.47 11.51
N ILE A 321 -6.73 -74.13 10.64
CA ILE A 321 -5.26 -74.18 10.67
C ILE A 321 -4.68 -73.03 9.83
N VAL A 322 -5.24 -72.77 8.64
CA VAL A 322 -4.94 -71.61 7.79
C VAL A 322 -5.25 -70.30 8.51
N GLU A 323 -6.46 -70.15 9.08
CA GLU A 323 -6.86 -68.98 9.89
C GLU A 323 -5.89 -68.70 11.05
N LYS A 324 -5.36 -69.75 11.70
CA LYS A 324 -4.35 -69.62 12.76
C LYS A 324 -2.98 -69.23 12.22
N TYR A 325 -2.60 -69.75 11.06
CA TYR A 325 -1.36 -69.41 10.38
C TYR A 325 -1.37 -67.95 9.90
N ASP A 326 -2.44 -67.50 9.26
CA ASP A 326 -2.59 -66.12 8.80
C ASP A 326 -2.72 -65.14 9.96
N ALA A 327 -3.45 -65.48 11.03
CA ALA A 327 -3.49 -64.66 12.25
C ALA A 327 -2.13 -64.59 12.97
N LEU A 328 -1.23 -65.56 12.74
CA LEU A 328 0.14 -65.57 13.26
C LEU A 328 1.08 -64.76 12.36
N LYS A 329 0.99 -64.95 11.04
CA LYS A 329 1.67 -64.14 10.01
C LYS A 329 1.32 -62.65 10.12
N ALA A 330 0.06 -62.32 10.40
CA ALA A 330 -0.39 -60.96 10.65
C ALA A 330 0.22 -60.36 11.94
N LYS A 331 0.40 -61.16 13.00
CA LYS A 331 1.11 -60.72 14.22
C LYS A 331 2.61 -60.49 13.96
N ILE A 332 3.24 -61.34 13.15
CA ILE A 332 4.61 -61.15 12.68
C ILE A 332 4.72 -59.83 11.87
N MET A 333 3.82 -59.59 10.91
CA MET A 333 3.81 -58.38 10.10
C MET A 333 3.56 -57.11 10.94
N LYS A 334 2.62 -57.14 11.90
CA LYS A 334 2.42 -56.03 12.85
C LYS A 334 3.68 -55.75 13.67
N ARG A 335 4.28 -56.78 14.26
CA ARG A 335 5.56 -56.64 15.00
C ARG A 335 6.68 -56.08 14.12
N ARG A 336 6.82 -56.52 12.87
CA ARG A 336 7.82 -55.97 11.94
C ARG A 336 7.55 -54.50 11.61
N ALA A 337 6.29 -54.10 11.44
CA ALA A 337 5.91 -52.70 11.23
C ALA A 337 6.18 -51.83 12.48
N GLU A 338 5.80 -52.30 13.67
CA GLU A 338 6.09 -51.68 14.97
C GLU A 338 7.60 -51.46 15.16
N TRP A 339 8.42 -52.47 14.88
CA TRP A 339 9.89 -52.37 14.90
C TRP A 339 10.43 -51.39 13.86
N HIS A 340 9.92 -51.40 12.62
CA HIS A 340 10.35 -50.44 11.60
C HIS A 340 10.01 -49.00 11.98
N GLU A 341 8.85 -48.74 12.57
CA GLU A 341 8.46 -47.40 13.03
C GLU A 341 9.35 -46.92 14.19
N LEU A 342 9.67 -47.82 15.13
CA LEU A 342 10.62 -47.56 16.22
C LEU A 342 12.05 -47.33 15.70
N TYR A 343 12.47 -47.98 14.61
CA TYR A 343 13.75 -47.70 13.96
C TYR A 343 13.76 -46.38 13.17
N LYS A 344 12.63 -45.95 12.59
CA LYS A 344 12.49 -44.63 11.93
C LYS A 344 12.57 -43.47 12.93
N SER A 345 12.04 -43.64 14.14
CA SER A 345 12.04 -42.59 15.16
C SER A 345 13.40 -42.37 15.84
N LYS A 346 14.41 -43.21 15.55
CA LYS A 346 15.79 -42.99 15.98
C LYS A 346 16.35 -41.68 15.38
N PRO A 347 16.78 -40.69 16.19
CA PRO A 347 17.42 -39.49 15.68
C PRO A 347 18.70 -39.80 14.89
N ARG A 348 19.04 -38.92 13.95
CA ARG A 348 20.34 -38.95 13.25
C ARG A 348 21.42 -38.38 14.16
N ASP A 349 22.66 -38.83 14.00
CA ASP A 349 23.78 -38.41 14.86
C ASP A 349 24.11 -36.90 14.74
N ASN A 350 23.68 -36.25 13.65
CA ASN A 350 23.77 -34.80 13.42
C ASN A 350 22.42 -34.07 13.65
N TYR A 351 21.55 -34.57 14.54
CA TYR A 351 20.27 -33.91 14.84
C TYR A 351 20.45 -32.81 15.90
N GLU A 352 20.41 -31.56 15.45
CA GLU A 352 20.22 -30.40 16.32
C GLU A 352 18.72 -30.25 16.66
N ASN A 353 18.41 -29.97 17.93
CA ASN A 353 17.03 -29.68 18.34
C ASN A 353 16.64 -28.27 17.86
N SER A 354 15.54 -28.15 17.12
CA SER A 354 15.06 -26.86 16.59
C SER A 354 14.93 -25.81 17.68
N LYS A 355 14.41 -26.21 18.86
CA LYS A 355 14.25 -25.34 20.02
C LYS A 355 15.57 -24.81 20.56
N ASP A 356 16.60 -25.64 20.66
CA ASP A 356 17.92 -25.21 21.13
C ASP A 356 18.53 -24.19 20.14
N ALA A 357 18.31 -24.39 18.83
CA ALA A 357 18.76 -23.45 17.79
C ALA A 357 17.95 -22.14 17.78
N GLU A 358 16.65 -22.20 18.08
CA GLU A 358 15.77 -21.05 18.26
C GLU A 358 16.14 -20.25 19.53
N GLU A 359 16.28 -20.91 20.68
CA GLU A 359 16.75 -20.32 21.95
C GLU A 359 18.14 -19.68 21.80
N ILE A 360 19.04 -20.29 21.01
CA ILE A 360 20.36 -19.70 20.70
C ILE A 360 20.21 -18.41 19.87
N LYS A 361 19.36 -18.37 18.85
CA LYS A 361 19.11 -17.15 18.04
C LYS A 361 18.50 -16.05 18.89
N GLU A 362 17.44 -16.36 19.64
CA GLU A 362 16.80 -15.43 20.57
C GLU A 362 17.82 -14.89 21.59
N ALA A 363 18.72 -15.73 22.11
CA ALA A 363 19.78 -15.31 23.03
C ALA A 363 20.88 -14.45 22.37
N TRP A 364 21.15 -14.59 21.07
CA TRP A 364 22.05 -13.70 20.32
C TRP A 364 21.43 -12.32 20.05
N GLU A 365 20.13 -12.29 19.77
CA GLU A 365 19.36 -11.06 19.51
C GLU A 365 19.13 -10.29 20.83
N ASN A 366 18.62 -10.96 21.86
CA ASN A 366 18.33 -10.39 23.18
C ASN A 366 19.57 -10.28 24.11
N ILE A 367 20.79 -10.38 23.58
CA ILE A 367 22.03 -10.32 24.37
C ILE A 367 22.34 -8.93 24.95
N GLY A 368 21.54 -7.91 24.63
CA GLY A 368 21.67 -6.56 25.20
C GLY A 368 22.88 -5.75 24.72
N CYS A 369 23.55 -6.16 23.64
CA CYS A 369 24.68 -5.42 23.09
C CYS A 369 24.19 -4.19 22.28
N TYR A 370 24.45 -2.98 22.79
CA TYR A 370 24.22 -1.75 22.03
C TYR A 370 25.23 -1.62 20.87
N LYS A 371 24.83 -2.08 19.68
CA LYS A 371 25.64 -2.02 18.46
C LYS A 371 25.74 -0.56 17.99
N LEU A 372 26.96 -0.05 17.80
CA LEU A 372 27.18 1.27 17.21
C LEU A 372 27.01 1.19 15.68
N LYS A 373 26.41 2.22 15.08
CA LYS A 373 26.23 2.33 13.61
C LYS A 373 27.52 2.36 12.79
N THR A 374 28.66 2.51 13.47
CA THR A 374 30.02 2.49 12.90
C THR A 374 30.73 1.14 13.07
N ALA A 375 30.14 0.17 13.78
CA ALA A 375 30.73 -1.14 14.01
C ALA A 375 30.32 -2.14 12.92
N MET A 376 31.28 -2.93 12.42
CA MET A 376 31.12 -3.88 11.29
C MET A 376 30.08 -5.02 11.51
N ASN A 377 29.46 -5.10 12.69
CA ASN A 377 28.48 -6.13 13.08
C ASN A 377 27.06 -5.58 13.33
N TYR A 378 26.81 -4.30 13.03
CA TYR A 378 25.49 -3.67 13.03
C TYR A 378 24.68 -4.03 11.77
N VAL A 379 24.13 -5.25 11.73
CA VAL A 379 23.15 -5.66 10.71
C VAL A 379 21.88 -4.81 10.86
N LEU A 380 21.45 -4.17 9.76
CA LEU A 380 20.21 -3.39 9.68
C LEU A 380 18.99 -4.31 9.57
N THR A 381 18.02 -4.14 10.46
CA THR A 381 16.69 -4.76 10.32
C THR A 381 15.89 -4.07 9.20
N GLU A 382 14.89 -4.75 8.63
CA GLU A 382 14.05 -4.18 7.55
C GLU A 382 13.23 -2.96 8.02
N GLN A 383 12.82 -2.97 9.30
CA GLN A 383 12.21 -1.81 9.96
C GLN A 383 13.18 -0.62 10.02
N GLU A 384 14.46 -0.85 10.34
CA GLU A 384 15.50 0.19 10.41
C GLU A 384 15.97 0.73 9.05
N ARG A 385 15.75 0.01 7.93
CA ARG A 385 16.13 0.48 6.58
C ARG A 385 15.56 1.87 6.28
N VAL A 386 16.43 2.83 5.99
CA VAL A 386 16.06 4.24 5.82
C VAL A 386 15.60 4.51 4.38
N ASN A 387 14.29 4.61 4.14
CA ASN A 387 13.74 4.97 2.83
C ASN A 387 13.48 6.50 2.71
N THR A 388 13.52 7.04 1.48
CA THR A 388 13.12 8.42 1.16
C THR A 388 11.71 8.74 1.64
N GLU A 389 10.76 7.82 1.46
CA GLU A 389 9.38 7.96 1.97
C GLU A 389 9.35 8.13 3.49
N LYS A 390 10.07 7.25 4.23
CA LYS A 390 10.18 7.34 5.70
C LYS A 390 10.72 8.72 6.12
N LYS A 391 11.63 9.32 5.34
CA LYS A 391 12.19 10.66 5.63
C LYS A 391 11.29 11.82 5.23
N MET A 392 10.58 11.74 4.10
CA MET A 392 9.55 12.70 3.72
C MET A 392 8.42 12.75 4.77
N MET A 393 8.02 11.58 5.28
CA MET A 393 7.05 11.48 6.39
C MET A 393 7.59 12.09 7.70
N GLN A 394 8.84 11.80 8.08
CA GLN A 394 9.46 12.41 9.26
C GLN A 394 9.52 13.94 9.15
N LEU A 395 9.98 14.47 8.01
CA LEU A 395 10.07 15.91 7.76
C LEU A 395 8.70 16.59 7.82
N ALA A 396 7.69 16.08 7.10
CA ALA A 396 6.35 16.64 7.12
C ALA A 396 5.70 16.58 8.52
N SER A 397 5.97 15.54 9.32
CA SER A 397 5.50 15.47 10.70
C SER A 397 6.16 16.51 11.61
N LEU A 398 7.45 16.81 11.39
CA LEU A 398 8.18 17.82 12.14
C LEU A 398 7.75 19.24 11.76
N GLU A 399 7.46 19.50 10.48
CA GLU A 399 6.88 20.76 10.01
C GLU A 399 5.48 20.99 10.59
N GLU A 400 4.61 19.98 10.59
CA GLU A 400 3.28 20.07 11.20
C GLU A 400 3.33 20.39 12.70
N LEU A 401 4.17 19.66 13.46
CA LEU A 401 4.36 19.90 14.91
C LEU A 401 4.95 21.28 15.17
N THR A 402 5.91 21.72 14.36
CA THR A 402 6.52 23.05 14.43
C THR A 402 5.50 24.14 14.16
N HIS A 403 4.63 23.96 13.16
CA HIS A 403 3.54 24.88 12.87
C HIS A 403 2.52 24.91 14.02
N GLU A 404 2.09 23.76 14.54
CA GLU A 404 1.13 23.69 15.65
C GLU A 404 1.66 24.36 16.92
N MET A 405 2.92 24.13 17.29
CA MET A 405 3.56 24.79 18.44
C MET A 405 3.65 26.32 18.26
N LYS A 406 4.01 26.79 17.06
CA LYS A 406 4.02 28.23 16.73
C LYS A 406 2.60 28.82 16.79
N MET A 407 1.62 28.16 16.19
CA MET A 407 0.21 28.59 16.18
C MET A 407 -0.40 28.64 17.60
N ASN A 408 -0.11 27.66 18.45
CA ASN A 408 -0.63 27.62 19.81
C ASN A 408 0.02 28.70 20.70
N MET A 409 1.31 28.99 20.53
CA MET A 409 1.95 30.16 21.16
C MET A 409 1.35 31.48 20.65
N ASN A 410 1.07 31.60 19.35
CA ASN A 410 0.42 32.79 18.78
C ASN A 410 -0.96 33.04 19.41
N LYS A 411 -1.79 32.00 19.58
CA LYS A 411 -3.10 32.09 20.26
C LYS A 411 -2.96 32.59 21.71
N GLU A 412 -1.98 32.10 22.46
CA GLU A 412 -1.75 32.54 23.84
C GLU A 412 -1.35 34.03 23.89
N ILE A 413 -0.49 34.48 22.98
CA ILE A 413 -0.07 35.90 22.90
C ILE A 413 -1.24 36.81 22.47
N VAL A 414 -2.09 36.36 21.54
CA VAL A 414 -3.34 37.06 21.17
C VAL A 414 -4.29 37.13 22.37
N SER A 415 -4.46 36.04 23.13
CA SER A 415 -5.31 36.07 24.33
C SER A 415 -4.78 37.01 25.42
N LEU A 416 -3.45 37.18 25.53
CA LEU A 416 -2.83 38.17 26.40
C LEU A 416 -3.06 39.61 25.90
N ARG A 417 -3.02 39.86 24.59
CA ARG A 417 -3.42 41.15 23.99
C ARG A 417 -4.87 41.48 24.32
N ASP A 418 -5.77 40.52 24.11
CA ASP A 418 -7.21 40.73 24.31
C ASP A 418 -7.54 40.93 25.80
N LEU A 419 -6.82 40.24 26.70
CA LEU A 419 -6.83 40.52 28.14
C LEU A 419 -6.31 41.93 28.46
N LYS A 420 -5.23 42.40 27.81
CA LYS A 420 -4.73 43.78 27.97
C LYS A 420 -5.79 44.82 27.59
N VAL A 421 -6.53 44.60 26.50
CA VAL A 421 -7.65 45.46 26.10
C VAL A 421 -8.74 45.46 27.18
N SER A 422 -9.15 44.28 27.66
CA SER A 422 -10.15 44.17 28.73
C SER A 422 -9.73 44.85 30.03
N ILE A 423 -8.46 44.73 30.43
CA ILE A 423 -7.91 45.39 31.62
C ILE A 423 -7.84 46.91 31.43
N ILE A 424 -7.48 47.39 30.23
CA ILE A 424 -7.50 48.82 29.91
C ILE A 424 -8.92 49.39 29.99
N ASP A 425 -9.95 48.64 29.59
CA ASP A 425 -11.35 49.07 29.71
C ASP A 425 -11.89 48.97 31.14
N GLU A 426 -11.48 47.97 31.95
CA GLU A 426 -11.73 47.96 33.41
C GLU A 426 -11.09 49.20 34.07
N ILE A 427 -9.83 49.51 33.76
CA ILE A 427 -9.12 50.69 34.28
C ILE A 427 -9.80 52.00 33.84
N LYS A 428 -10.30 52.11 32.61
CA LYS A 428 -11.11 53.28 32.18
C LYS A 428 -12.40 53.42 32.99
N GLY A 429 -13.03 52.31 33.40
CA GLY A 429 -14.16 52.31 34.33
C GLY A 429 -13.76 52.82 35.71
N LEU A 430 -12.78 52.16 36.33
CA LEU A 430 -12.27 52.50 37.66
C LEU A 430 -11.74 53.95 37.74
N VAL A 431 -11.15 54.50 36.67
CA VAL A 431 -10.70 55.90 36.60
C VAL A 431 -11.86 56.88 36.44
N LYS A 432 -12.99 56.51 35.84
CA LYS A 432 -14.21 57.34 35.84
C LYS A 432 -14.83 57.39 37.24
N GLU A 433 -14.88 56.25 37.94
CA GLU A 433 -15.33 56.16 39.33
C GLU A 433 -14.41 56.93 40.29
N LEU A 434 -13.09 56.82 40.10
CA LEU A 434 -12.11 57.59 40.87
C LEU A 434 -12.33 59.10 40.70
N LYS A 435 -12.62 59.56 39.47
CA LYS A 435 -12.91 60.96 39.16
C LYS A 435 -14.23 61.46 39.77
N SER A 436 -15.29 60.65 39.78
CA SER A 436 -16.56 61.05 40.42
C SER A 436 -16.44 61.08 41.95
N ILE A 437 -15.64 60.19 42.55
CA ILE A 437 -15.31 60.24 43.98
C ILE A 437 -14.44 61.47 44.30
N GLN A 438 -13.42 61.76 43.48
CA GLN A 438 -12.58 62.96 43.63
C GLN A 438 -13.37 64.28 43.49
N ALA A 439 -14.39 64.32 42.62
CA ALA A 439 -15.30 65.46 42.51
C ALA A 439 -16.14 65.72 43.78
N SER A 440 -16.15 64.77 44.73
CA SER A 440 -16.80 64.91 46.05
C SER A 440 -15.80 65.11 47.21
N LEU A 441 -14.52 65.35 46.93
CA LEU A 441 -13.45 65.53 47.90
C LEU A 441 -12.70 66.86 47.68
N ASP A 442 -12.21 67.45 48.78
CA ASP A 442 -11.37 68.65 48.73
C ASP A 442 -10.06 68.39 47.97
N LEU A 443 -9.65 69.32 47.11
CA LEU A 443 -8.47 69.22 46.24
C LEU A 443 -7.17 68.83 46.97
N SER A 444 -7.03 69.25 48.24
CA SER A 444 -5.86 68.97 49.09
C SER A 444 -5.69 67.49 49.46
N GLU A 445 -6.72 66.66 49.29
CA GLU A 445 -6.74 65.24 49.66
C GLU A 445 -6.79 64.32 48.43
N HIS A 446 -6.59 64.86 47.22
CA HIS A 446 -6.61 64.09 45.99
C HIS A 446 -5.32 63.27 45.81
N LEU A 447 -5.39 61.95 46.03
CA LEU A 447 -4.38 61.03 45.54
C LEU A 447 -4.26 61.11 44.01
N PRO A 448 -3.06 60.95 43.42
CA PRO A 448 -2.86 61.07 41.98
C PRO A 448 -3.61 59.97 41.22
N ILE A 449 -4.29 60.35 40.14
CA ILE A 449 -5.00 59.44 39.25
C ILE A 449 -3.97 58.58 38.49
N PRO A 450 -4.06 57.22 38.53
CA PRO A 450 -3.20 56.37 37.72
C PRO A 450 -3.37 56.65 36.23
N LEU A 451 -2.27 56.76 35.50
CA LEU A 451 -2.28 56.92 34.04
C LEU A 451 -2.94 55.69 33.40
N ILE A 452 -3.90 55.92 32.50
CA ILE A 452 -4.56 54.85 31.74
C ILE A 452 -3.54 54.27 30.75
N PRO A 453 -3.24 52.96 30.78
CA PRO A 453 -2.29 52.37 29.85
C PRO A 453 -2.75 52.53 28.40
N GLN A 454 -1.84 52.93 27.53
CA GLN A 454 -2.10 53.04 26.09
C GLN A 454 -1.72 51.73 25.38
N LEU A 455 -2.39 51.45 24.26
CA LEU A 455 -2.02 50.37 23.35
C LEU A 455 -1.01 50.91 22.34
N HIS A 456 0.09 50.20 22.13
CA HIS A 456 1.05 50.59 21.09
C HIS A 456 0.54 50.19 19.70
N LEU A 457 1.00 50.87 18.65
CA LEU A 457 0.61 50.55 17.27
C LEU A 457 1.01 49.11 16.88
N ASP A 458 2.13 48.62 17.41
CA ASP A 458 2.63 47.25 17.23
C ASP A 458 1.79 46.16 17.94
N GLU A 459 0.88 46.57 18.84
CA GLU A 459 -0.11 45.69 19.48
C GLU A 459 -1.38 45.54 18.64
N VAL A 460 -1.64 46.49 17.73
CA VAL A 460 -2.82 46.52 16.87
C VAL A 460 -2.47 46.89 15.41
N PRO A 461 -1.60 46.12 14.73
CA PRO A 461 -1.23 46.35 13.32
C PRO A 461 -2.43 46.30 12.37
N GLU A 462 -3.52 45.63 12.79
CA GLU A 462 -4.83 45.66 12.13
C GLU A 462 -5.32 47.10 11.89
N LYS A 463 -5.13 48.01 12.86
CA LYS A 463 -5.54 49.43 12.78
C LYS A 463 -4.67 50.28 11.85
N ILE A 464 -3.50 49.80 11.44
CA ILE A 464 -2.67 50.47 10.42
C ILE A 464 -3.37 50.35 9.03
N ILE A 465 -4.27 49.39 8.87
CA ILE A 465 -5.02 49.11 7.63
C ILE A 465 -6.46 49.68 7.70
N GLU A 466 -6.97 50.03 8.89
CA GLU A 466 -8.28 50.66 9.08
C GLU A 466 -8.24 52.16 8.73
N TYR A 467 -8.52 52.47 7.47
CA TYR A 467 -8.57 53.85 6.97
C TYR A 467 -9.75 54.64 7.55
N ASN A 468 -9.52 55.31 8.68
CA ASN A 468 -10.43 56.34 9.19
C ASN A 468 -10.53 57.53 8.23
N SER A 469 -11.67 58.22 8.24
CA SER A 469 -11.92 59.42 7.41
C SER A 469 -10.77 60.43 7.50
N ASP A 470 -10.26 60.66 8.71
CA ASP A 470 -9.20 61.64 9.00
C ASP A 470 -7.84 61.23 8.42
N VAL A 471 -7.59 59.93 8.25
CA VAL A 471 -6.39 59.40 7.60
C VAL A 471 -6.49 59.57 6.08
N LEU A 472 -7.68 59.35 5.51
CA LEU A 472 -7.94 59.59 4.09
C LEU A 472 -7.91 61.10 3.75
N LEU A 473 -8.38 61.96 4.65
CA LEU A 473 -8.26 63.42 4.55
C LEU A 473 -6.80 63.85 4.56
N LYS A 474 -6.00 63.43 5.56
CA LYS A 474 -4.56 63.72 5.61
C LYS A 474 -3.81 63.20 4.39
N PHE A 475 -4.10 61.99 3.92
CA PHE A 475 -3.51 61.47 2.69
C PHE A 475 -3.91 62.30 1.47
N LYS A 476 -5.16 62.76 1.37
CA LYS A 476 -5.63 63.65 0.30
C LYS A 476 -4.95 65.02 0.36
N GLU A 477 -4.80 65.59 1.56
CA GLU A 477 -4.07 66.84 1.79
C GLU A 477 -2.58 66.71 1.41
N GLU A 478 -1.93 65.60 1.77
CA GLU A 478 -0.58 65.26 1.32
C GLU A 478 -0.46 65.11 -0.19
N GLN A 479 -1.42 64.45 -0.86
CA GLN A 479 -1.42 64.28 -2.32
C GLN A 479 -1.69 65.62 -3.02
N GLU A 480 -2.58 66.46 -2.49
CA GLU A 480 -2.77 67.82 -3.00
C GLU A 480 -1.55 68.71 -2.76
N ALA A 481 -0.83 68.55 -1.65
CA ALA A 481 0.42 69.25 -1.39
C ALA A 481 1.54 68.79 -2.36
N LYS A 482 1.62 67.48 -2.65
CA LYS A 482 2.55 66.92 -3.65
C LYS A 482 2.20 67.39 -5.05
N ALA A 483 0.92 67.38 -5.45
CA ALA A 483 0.49 67.94 -6.74
C ALA A 483 0.80 69.43 -6.88
N LYS A 484 0.66 70.23 -5.81
CA LYS A 484 1.07 71.66 -5.76
C LYS A 484 2.59 71.87 -5.78
N LEU A 485 3.38 70.81 -5.58
CA LEU A 485 4.85 70.80 -5.75
C LEU A 485 5.29 70.22 -7.10
N GLU A 486 4.38 69.61 -7.87
CA GLU A 486 4.63 68.97 -9.17
C GLU A 486 4.06 69.77 -10.38
N GLU A 487 3.59 71.01 -10.17
CA GLU A 487 3.36 71.93 -11.31
C GLU A 487 4.70 72.22 -12.03
N PRO A 488 4.72 72.20 -13.39
CA PRO A 488 5.93 71.86 -14.12
C PRO A 488 6.95 72.99 -14.24
N LEU A 489 8.16 72.76 -13.70
CA LEU A 489 9.39 73.33 -14.25
C LEU A 489 9.93 72.40 -15.34
N GLU A 490 9.76 72.83 -16.59
CA GLU A 490 10.08 72.05 -17.80
C GLU A 490 11.60 71.96 -18.02
N GLY A 491 12.22 70.81 -17.67
CA GLY A 491 13.69 70.76 -17.51
C GLY A 491 14.36 69.38 -17.46
N CYS A 492 14.28 68.61 -18.55
CA CYS A 492 15.10 67.41 -18.85
C CYS A 492 14.85 66.10 -18.03
N PRO A 493 15.30 64.92 -18.52
CA PRO A 493 14.62 63.66 -18.20
C PRO A 493 15.48 62.55 -17.55
N SER A 494 14.77 61.53 -17.07
CA SER A 494 15.23 60.14 -16.86
C SER A 494 16.28 59.86 -15.77
N SER A 495 15.82 59.27 -14.66
CA SER A 495 16.25 57.90 -14.35
C SER A 495 15.18 57.14 -13.55
N ARG A 496 14.95 55.86 -13.90
CA ARG A 496 14.17 54.94 -13.05
C ARG A 496 15.05 54.49 -11.88
N ALA A 497 14.73 54.94 -10.68
CA ALA A 497 15.37 54.46 -9.45
C ALA A 497 14.32 54.01 -8.43
N PHE A 498 14.00 52.71 -8.39
CA PHE A 498 13.36 52.12 -7.22
C PHE A 498 14.34 52.20 -6.05
N ARG A 499 14.11 53.13 -5.11
CA ARG A 499 14.79 53.15 -3.81
C ARG A 499 13.80 52.85 -2.71
N HIS A 500 14.14 51.86 -1.88
CA HIS A 500 13.46 51.61 -0.63
C HIS A 500 13.55 52.85 0.27
N VAL A 501 12.40 53.38 0.70
CA VAL A 501 12.33 54.21 1.88
C VAL A 501 12.06 53.28 3.06
N PHE A 502 13.11 52.91 3.78
CA PHE A 502 12.96 52.43 5.16
C PHE A 502 12.48 53.62 6.00
N PHE A 503 11.50 53.41 6.86
CA PHE A 503 11.17 54.36 7.92
C PHE A 503 12.32 54.39 8.93
N GLN A 504 13.25 55.34 8.78
CA GLN A 504 14.14 55.74 9.85
C GLN A 504 13.42 56.76 10.73
N THR A 505 13.23 56.42 12.00
CA THR A 505 12.73 57.36 13.00
C THR A 505 13.80 58.42 13.31
N PRO A 506 13.45 59.72 13.26
CA PRO A 506 14.28 60.75 13.89
C PRO A 506 14.23 60.59 15.43
N PRO A 507 15.23 61.10 16.17
CA PRO A 507 15.27 60.99 17.62
C PRO A 507 14.18 61.84 18.30
N VAL A 508 13.78 61.43 19.50
CA VAL A 508 12.93 62.22 20.39
C VAL A 508 13.78 63.28 21.08
N GLU A 509 13.45 64.55 20.88
CA GLU A 509 13.72 65.62 21.84
C GLU A 509 12.41 66.00 22.54
N GLU A 510 12.43 66.12 23.86
CA GLU A 510 11.26 66.47 24.67
C GLU A 510 11.07 68.00 24.64
N VAL A 511 9.89 68.47 24.23
CA VAL A 511 9.47 69.88 24.34
C VAL A 511 8.00 69.94 24.77
N ASP A 512 7.73 70.59 25.90
CA ASP A 512 6.38 70.80 26.43
C ASP A 512 5.51 71.71 25.54
N PRO A 513 4.26 71.33 25.25
CA PRO A 513 3.29 72.23 24.62
C PRO A 513 2.42 72.92 25.68
N MET A 514 2.81 74.14 26.10
CA MET A 514 1.94 75.02 26.90
C MET A 514 1.19 76.04 26.01
N ALA A 515 -0.14 76.00 26.09
CA ALA A 515 -1.10 77.06 25.73
C ALA A 515 -1.15 77.60 24.26
N GLN A 516 -2.11 77.11 23.49
CA GLN A 516 -3.16 77.89 22.76
C GLN A 516 -4.19 76.85 22.24
N ALA A 517 -5.51 76.91 22.49
CA ALA A 517 -6.53 77.98 22.44
C ALA A 517 -7.17 78.15 21.04
N GLY A 518 -8.45 77.75 20.92
CA GLY A 518 -9.31 77.95 19.75
C GLY A 518 -9.46 76.71 18.84
N ASP A 519 -10.55 75.97 18.96
CA ASP A 519 -11.81 76.38 18.32
C ASP A 519 -13.04 75.74 19.02
N ALA A 520 -14.25 76.25 18.77
CA ALA A 520 -15.44 75.90 19.54
C ALA A 520 -16.45 75.02 18.76
N SER A 521 -16.72 73.82 19.30
CA SER A 521 -17.88 73.01 18.89
C SER A 521 -18.99 73.15 19.92
N ALA A 522 -20.14 73.69 19.51
CA ALA A 522 -21.27 73.95 20.39
C ALA A 522 -22.05 72.67 20.74
N VAL A 523 -21.64 71.99 21.81
CA VAL A 523 -22.51 71.05 22.54
C VAL A 523 -23.40 71.87 23.47
N VAL A 524 -24.72 71.73 23.34
CA VAL A 524 -25.67 72.38 24.24
C VAL A 524 -25.58 71.72 25.62
N THR A 525 -24.87 72.36 26.54
CA THR A 525 -25.05 72.12 27.97
C THR A 525 -26.39 72.70 28.39
N GLU A 526 -27.31 71.85 28.85
CA GLU A 526 -28.47 72.31 29.61
C GLU A 526 -27.94 73.01 30.87
N GLU A 527 -28.12 74.33 30.96
CA GLU A 527 -27.84 75.09 32.18
C GLU A 527 -28.86 74.71 33.25
N GLN A 528 -28.57 73.63 33.98
CA GLN A 528 -29.24 73.33 35.25
C GLN A 528 -28.89 74.46 36.24
N ASN A 529 -29.74 75.48 36.23
CA ASN A 529 -29.72 76.62 37.14
C ASN A 529 -30.02 76.14 38.56
N ALA A 530 -29.02 75.55 39.21
CA ALA A 530 -29.02 75.32 40.63
C ALA A 530 -29.04 76.67 41.33
N PHE A 531 -30.18 77.02 41.93
CA PHE A 531 -30.29 78.20 42.79
C PHE A 531 -29.25 78.09 43.91
N GLU A 532 -28.30 79.03 43.97
CA GLU A 532 -27.50 79.27 45.16
C GLU A 532 -28.39 79.88 46.24
N MET A 533 -29.13 79.03 46.95
CA MET A 533 -29.60 79.37 48.29
C MET A 533 -28.39 79.45 49.22
N GLU A 534 -28.29 80.53 50.01
CA GLU A 534 -27.39 80.58 51.16
C GLU A 534 -27.66 79.35 52.04
N LYS A 535 -26.67 78.46 52.14
CA LYS A 535 -26.76 77.31 53.04
C LYS A 535 -26.68 77.82 54.47
N ALA A 536 -27.73 77.57 55.24
CA ALA A 536 -27.71 77.76 56.70
C ALA A 536 -26.55 76.97 57.32
N GLU A 537 -26.06 77.43 58.47
CA GLU A 537 -24.96 76.77 59.19
C GLU A 537 -25.31 75.29 59.45
N PRO A 538 -24.48 74.33 59.01
CA PRO A 538 -24.83 72.91 59.03
C PRO A 538 -24.88 72.37 60.47
N THR A 539 -25.90 71.57 60.73
CA THR A 539 -26.16 70.92 62.02
C THR A 539 -25.01 69.96 62.37
N GLU A 540 -24.72 69.76 63.66
CA GLU A 540 -23.64 68.84 64.11
C GLU A 540 -23.74 67.43 63.49
N MET A 541 -24.97 66.91 63.32
CA MET A 541 -25.21 65.61 62.69
C MET A 541 -24.92 65.62 61.18
N GLU A 542 -25.14 66.74 60.48
CA GLU A 542 -24.79 66.90 59.06
C GLU A 542 -23.27 67.00 58.89
N LEU A 543 -22.60 67.71 59.78
CA LEU A 543 -21.13 67.73 59.86
C LEU A 543 -20.53 66.35 60.17
N GLU A 544 -21.21 65.50 60.94
CA GLU A 544 -20.74 64.13 61.17
C GLU A 544 -21.03 63.18 59.99
N ILE A 545 -22.16 63.36 59.29
CA ILE A 545 -22.44 62.66 58.03
C ILE A 545 -21.34 62.98 57.00
N LEU A 546 -21.06 64.27 56.77
CA LEU A 546 -20.00 64.71 55.85
C LEU A 546 -18.62 64.14 56.23
N LYS A 547 -18.27 64.07 57.52
CA LYS A 547 -17.02 63.43 57.98
C LYS A 547 -16.99 61.93 57.65
N ARG A 548 -18.10 61.22 57.85
CA ARG A 548 -18.21 59.78 57.55
C ARG A 548 -18.17 59.51 56.05
N GLU A 549 -18.81 60.35 55.24
CA GLU A 549 -18.74 60.30 53.76
C GLU A 549 -17.34 60.61 53.25
N LYS A 550 -16.66 61.62 53.80
CA LYS A 550 -15.27 61.95 53.49
C LYS A 550 -14.31 60.78 53.78
N ILE A 551 -14.39 60.17 54.96
CA ILE A 551 -13.60 58.97 55.33
C ILE A 551 -13.90 57.80 54.38
N LYS A 552 -15.17 57.56 54.05
CA LYS A 552 -15.59 56.53 53.10
C LYS A 552 -15.01 56.78 51.70
N ASN A 553 -15.03 58.02 51.23
CA ASN A 553 -14.56 58.39 49.89
C ASN A 553 -13.03 58.28 49.77
N LEU A 554 -12.27 58.66 50.81
CA LEU A 554 -10.82 58.42 50.89
C LEU A 554 -10.49 56.91 50.87
N TYR A 555 -11.21 56.11 51.65
CA TYR A 555 -11.04 54.65 51.63
C TYR A 555 -11.35 54.05 50.25
N LEU A 556 -12.44 54.48 49.61
CA LEU A 556 -12.80 54.05 48.26
C LEU A 556 -11.71 54.43 47.24
N GLN A 557 -11.23 55.68 47.28
CA GLN A 557 -10.13 56.17 46.44
C GLN A 557 -8.87 55.29 46.58
N GLU A 558 -8.45 54.98 47.81
CA GLU A 558 -7.34 54.04 48.05
C GLU A 558 -7.63 52.66 47.48
N THR A 559 -8.83 52.08 47.69
CA THR A 559 -9.14 50.73 47.19
C THR A 559 -9.19 50.65 45.67
N LEU A 560 -9.68 51.70 44.98
CA LEU A 560 -9.67 51.79 43.52
C LEU A 560 -8.24 51.87 42.98
N ILE A 561 -7.38 52.71 43.57
CA ILE A 561 -5.96 52.81 43.17
C ILE A 561 -5.23 51.48 43.44
N LYS A 562 -5.48 50.84 44.59
CA LYS A 562 -4.94 49.50 44.91
C LYS A 562 -5.43 48.44 43.92
N ARG A 563 -6.71 48.47 43.49
CA ARG A 563 -7.27 47.59 42.45
C ARG A 563 -6.59 47.80 41.10
N ILE A 564 -6.48 49.04 40.63
CA ILE A 564 -5.80 49.39 39.36
C ILE A 564 -4.35 48.88 39.37
N ASN A 565 -3.60 49.15 40.44
CA ASN A 565 -2.22 48.67 40.58
C ASN A 565 -2.13 47.13 40.60
N THR A 566 -3.09 46.45 41.22
CA THR A 566 -3.13 44.98 41.26
C THR A 566 -3.40 44.38 39.87
N LEU A 567 -4.31 44.96 39.08
CA LEU A 567 -4.58 44.53 37.70
C LEU A 567 -3.32 44.64 36.83
N VAL A 568 -2.62 45.77 36.93
CA VAL A 568 -1.39 46.05 36.18
C VAL A 568 -0.26 45.09 36.57
N ILE A 569 -0.05 44.85 37.87
CA ILE A 569 0.97 43.92 38.36
C ILE A 569 0.69 42.48 37.92
N ASN A 570 -0.58 42.05 37.95
CA ASN A 570 -0.98 40.72 37.50
C ASN A 570 -0.71 40.55 35.99
N PHE A 571 -1.06 41.55 35.16
CA PHE A 571 -0.77 41.52 33.73
C PHE A 571 0.73 41.44 33.42
N ASP A 572 1.54 42.28 34.06
CA ASP A 572 3.00 42.25 33.92
C ASP A 572 3.61 40.90 34.37
N ALA A 573 2.99 40.22 35.35
CA ALA A 573 3.40 38.89 35.81
C ALA A 573 3.04 37.78 34.81
N GLU A 574 1.81 37.77 34.27
CA GLU A 574 1.38 36.82 33.23
C GLU A 574 2.21 36.96 31.96
N LEU A 575 2.52 38.21 31.55
CA LEU A 575 3.43 38.48 30.44
C LEU A 575 4.84 37.92 30.73
N ARG A 576 5.38 38.08 31.94
CA ARG A 576 6.70 37.48 32.29
C ARG A 576 6.69 35.95 32.22
N LEU A 577 5.60 35.30 32.65
CA LEU A 577 5.44 33.85 32.54
C LEU A 577 5.37 33.40 31.07
N LEU A 578 4.54 34.06 30.26
CA LEU A 578 4.42 33.76 28.82
C LEU A 578 5.74 34.04 28.08
N ARG A 579 6.48 35.09 28.44
CA ARG A 579 7.81 35.38 27.88
C ARG A 579 8.81 34.27 28.19
N HIS A 580 8.83 33.73 29.41
CA HIS A 580 9.69 32.59 29.75
C HIS A 580 9.28 31.31 29.00
N LYS A 581 7.97 31.07 28.84
CA LYS A 581 7.43 29.98 28.01
C LYS A 581 7.82 30.15 26.54
N LYS A 582 7.77 31.36 25.98
CA LYS A 582 8.23 31.66 24.63
C LYS A 582 9.73 31.40 24.49
N ILE A 583 10.59 31.91 25.36
CA ILE A 583 12.05 31.69 25.27
C ILE A 583 12.41 30.20 25.30
N LYS A 584 11.73 29.40 26.13
CA LYS A 584 11.86 27.93 26.11
C LYS A 584 11.41 27.33 24.77
N MET A 585 10.31 27.82 24.21
CA MET A 585 9.81 27.41 22.89
C MET A 585 10.75 27.84 21.76
N ASP A 586 11.34 29.04 21.77
CA ASP A 586 12.27 29.53 20.76
C ASP A 586 13.48 28.59 20.61
N VAL A 587 14.00 28.07 21.72
CA VAL A 587 15.07 27.04 21.73
C VAL A 587 14.58 25.74 21.10
N GLN A 588 13.36 25.29 21.40
CA GLN A 588 12.77 24.10 20.79
C GLN A 588 12.54 24.29 19.29
N MET A 589 12.04 25.45 18.86
CA MET A 589 11.86 25.81 17.45
C MET A 589 13.20 25.84 16.72
N LYS A 590 14.28 26.37 17.31
CA LYS A 590 15.61 26.32 16.69
C LYS A 590 16.18 24.90 16.62
N SER A 591 15.92 24.03 17.60
CA SER A 591 16.27 22.61 17.49
C SER A 591 15.46 21.86 16.43
N ALA A 592 14.19 22.25 16.21
CA ALA A 592 13.36 21.72 15.14
C ALA A 592 13.81 22.22 13.75
N ASP A 593 14.06 23.53 13.60
CA ASP A 593 14.61 24.14 12.38
C ASP A 593 15.93 23.43 11.98
N LEU A 594 16.84 23.20 12.94
CA LEU A 594 18.09 22.45 12.73
C LEU A 594 17.83 21.00 12.31
N ARG A 595 16.90 20.29 12.97
CA ARG A 595 16.58 18.90 12.60
C ARG A 595 15.89 18.80 11.24
N CYS A 596 15.13 19.81 10.82
CA CYS A 596 14.61 19.91 9.45
C CYS A 596 15.75 20.01 8.43
N ILE A 597 16.79 20.80 8.71
CA ILE A 597 17.98 20.90 7.83
C ILE A 597 18.66 19.54 7.69
N THR A 598 18.95 18.84 8.82
CA THR A 598 19.53 17.49 8.74
C THR A 598 18.62 16.50 8.00
N LEU A 599 17.30 16.57 8.19
CA LEU A 599 16.35 15.71 7.45
C LEU A 599 16.31 16.01 5.95
N CYS A 600 16.49 17.28 5.53
CA CYS A 600 16.65 17.67 4.14
C CYS A 600 17.96 17.12 3.54
N GLU A 601 19.04 17.15 4.29
CA GLU A 601 20.36 16.64 3.88
C GLU A 601 20.36 15.11 3.78
N GLU A 602 19.84 14.41 4.80
CA GLU A 602 19.55 12.97 4.78
C GLU A 602 18.73 12.60 3.53
N LEU A 603 17.64 13.31 3.26
CA LEU A 603 16.77 13.10 2.10
C LEU A 603 17.48 13.38 0.76
N HIS A 604 18.35 14.38 0.68
CA HIS A 604 19.10 14.72 -0.52
C HIS A 604 20.19 13.69 -0.86
N ILE A 605 20.78 13.05 0.16
CA ILE A 605 21.66 11.89 -0.03
C ILE A 605 20.85 10.68 -0.48
N LEU A 606 19.76 10.36 0.22
CA LEU A 606 18.90 9.21 -0.10
C LEU A 606 18.38 9.23 -1.54
N LYS A 607 17.90 10.37 -2.04
CA LYS A 607 17.42 10.51 -3.44
C LYS A 607 18.48 10.29 -4.52
N LYS A 608 19.77 10.27 -4.18
CA LYS A 608 20.85 9.88 -5.11
C LYS A 608 21.08 8.37 -5.09
N LEU A 609 20.92 7.74 -3.92
CA LEU A 609 21.15 6.32 -3.68
C LEU A 609 19.93 5.45 -4.07
N GLU A 610 18.72 5.98 -3.92
CA GLU A 610 17.43 5.40 -4.29
C GLU A 610 17.42 4.79 -5.71
N ILE A 611 18.11 5.40 -6.67
CA ILE A 611 18.20 4.91 -8.06
C ILE A 611 18.99 3.59 -8.16
N HIS A 612 20.01 3.40 -7.32
CA HIS A 612 20.79 2.15 -7.28
C HIS A 612 20.15 1.11 -6.36
N GLU A 613 19.49 1.56 -5.29
CA GLU A 613 18.70 0.70 -4.40
C GLU A 613 17.56 0.01 -5.17
N ASN A 614 16.75 0.78 -5.90
CA ASN A 614 15.65 0.24 -6.71
C ASN A 614 16.16 -0.72 -7.79
N LEU A 615 17.33 -0.46 -8.40
CA LEU A 615 17.92 -1.35 -9.41
C LEU A 615 18.34 -2.70 -8.82
N LEU A 616 18.90 -2.72 -7.61
CA LEU A 616 19.26 -3.94 -6.90
C LEU A 616 18.01 -4.70 -6.41
N GLU A 617 16.99 -3.99 -5.90
CA GLU A 617 15.72 -4.59 -5.51
C GLU A 617 14.95 -5.17 -6.72
N GLU A 618 14.95 -4.50 -7.89
CA GLU A 618 14.40 -5.04 -9.15
C GLU A 618 15.13 -6.31 -9.60
N GLN A 619 16.47 -6.36 -9.51
CA GLN A 619 17.27 -7.54 -9.83
C GLN A 619 17.00 -8.71 -8.87
N ILE A 620 16.91 -8.44 -7.56
CA ILE A 620 16.57 -9.44 -6.55
C ILE A 620 15.14 -9.98 -6.78
N CYS A 621 14.17 -9.11 -7.08
CA CYS A 621 12.82 -9.54 -7.45
C CYS A 621 12.80 -10.41 -8.72
N ALA A 622 13.60 -10.08 -9.75
CA ALA A 622 13.73 -10.91 -10.94
C ALA A 622 14.29 -12.31 -10.61
N LEU A 623 15.38 -12.38 -9.82
CA LEU A 623 16.00 -13.64 -9.42
C LEU A 623 15.10 -14.49 -8.51
N ILE A 624 14.32 -13.88 -7.60
CA ILE A 624 13.32 -14.58 -6.78
C ILE A 624 12.23 -15.17 -7.67
N ASN A 625 11.68 -14.39 -8.62
CA ASN A 625 10.70 -14.90 -9.57
C ASN A 625 11.26 -16.08 -10.39
N GLU A 626 12.50 -15.98 -10.91
CA GLU A 626 13.16 -17.10 -11.60
C GLU A 626 13.38 -18.31 -10.68
N GLN A 627 13.71 -18.11 -9.40
CA GLN A 627 13.87 -19.18 -8.43
C GLN A 627 12.54 -19.90 -8.16
N GLU A 628 11.44 -19.18 -7.97
CA GLU A 628 10.10 -19.76 -7.83
C GLU A 628 9.67 -20.52 -9.10
N ASP A 629 9.96 -19.96 -10.27
CA ASP A 629 9.63 -20.55 -11.57
C ASP A 629 10.46 -21.82 -11.86
N ILE A 630 11.70 -21.90 -11.38
CA ILE A 630 12.52 -23.13 -11.42
C ILE A 630 12.06 -24.13 -10.34
N GLN A 631 11.72 -23.68 -9.13
CA GLN A 631 11.21 -24.55 -8.07
C GLN A 631 9.86 -25.19 -8.42
N SER A 632 8.95 -24.46 -9.07
CA SER A 632 7.66 -24.98 -9.50
C SER A 632 7.83 -26.07 -10.58
N LYS A 633 8.74 -25.86 -11.53
CA LYS A 633 9.15 -26.86 -12.53
C LYS A 633 9.80 -28.07 -11.86
N LEU A 634 10.73 -27.88 -10.91
CA LEU A 634 11.32 -28.99 -10.16
C LEU A 634 10.27 -29.82 -9.40
N LYS A 635 9.22 -29.18 -8.84
CA LYS A 635 8.10 -29.86 -8.18
C LYS A 635 7.25 -30.66 -9.17
N SER A 636 6.96 -30.14 -10.38
CA SER A 636 6.21 -30.90 -11.40
C SER A 636 7.02 -32.06 -11.99
N TYR A 637 8.32 -31.89 -12.22
CA TYR A 637 9.21 -33.00 -12.61
C TYR A 637 9.30 -34.08 -11.52
N LEU A 638 9.30 -33.72 -10.23
CA LEU A 638 9.27 -34.71 -9.15
C LEU A 638 7.96 -35.51 -9.11
N ALA A 639 6.82 -34.87 -9.38
CA ALA A 639 5.54 -35.57 -9.51
C ALA A 639 5.55 -36.56 -10.68
N GLN A 640 5.90 -36.09 -11.89
CA GLN A 640 6.02 -36.94 -13.09
C GLN A 640 7.00 -38.11 -12.89
N MET A 641 8.11 -37.88 -12.19
CA MET A 641 9.07 -38.93 -11.82
C MET A 641 8.50 -39.97 -10.86
N GLU A 642 7.49 -39.65 -10.04
CA GLU A 642 6.78 -40.60 -9.18
C GLU A 642 5.67 -41.33 -9.93
N ASP A 643 4.90 -40.62 -10.77
CA ASP A 643 3.87 -41.22 -11.63
C ASP A 643 4.49 -42.29 -12.54
N ARG A 644 5.61 -41.96 -13.21
CA ARG A 644 6.38 -42.88 -14.05
C ARG A 644 7.00 -44.04 -13.28
N LYS A 645 7.34 -43.85 -11.99
CA LYS A 645 7.75 -44.96 -11.11
C LYS A 645 6.58 -45.91 -10.80
N CYS A 646 5.39 -45.38 -10.53
CA CYS A 646 4.19 -46.17 -10.34
C CYS A 646 3.85 -46.99 -11.60
N GLU A 647 3.93 -46.38 -12.78
CA GLU A 647 3.71 -47.08 -14.06
C GLU A 647 4.74 -48.19 -14.32
N ILE A 648 6.03 -47.94 -14.04
CA ILE A 648 7.07 -48.98 -14.11
C ILE A 648 6.79 -50.14 -13.14
N VAL A 649 6.29 -49.85 -11.92
CA VAL A 649 5.89 -50.90 -10.96
C VAL A 649 4.67 -51.69 -11.47
N MET A 650 3.65 -51.01 -11.99
CA MET A 650 2.47 -51.65 -12.60
C MET A 650 2.87 -52.56 -13.77
N LEU A 651 3.76 -52.10 -14.66
CA LEU A 651 4.27 -52.90 -15.78
C LEU A 651 5.06 -54.12 -15.28
N GLN A 652 5.88 -53.99 -14.24
CA GLN A 652 6.56 -55.13 -13.60
C GLN A 652 5.59 -56.10 -12.90
N GLU A 653 4.44 -55.65 -12.42
CA GLU A 653 3.39 -56.52 -11.88
C GLU A 653 2.61 -57.23 -12.99
N HIS A 654 2.34 -56.56 -14.11
CA HIS A 654 1.79 -57.18 -15.32
C HIS A 654 2.75 -58.21 -15.94
N GLU A 655 4.05 -57.92 -15.99
CA GLU A 655 5.10 -58.85 -16.41
C GLU A 655 5.07 -60.12 -15.54
N LYS A 656 5.12 -59.97 -14.21
CA LYS A 656 5.00 -61.08 -13.25
C LYS A 656 3.68 -61.85 -13.39
N ALA A 657 2.58 -61.17 -13.72
CA ALA A 657 1.29 -61.82 -13.97
C ALA A 657 1.28 -62.64 -15.27
N VAL A 658 1.99 -62.21 -16.32
CA VAL A 658 2.19 -62.98 -17.56
C VAL A 658 3.12 -64.17 -17.33
N TYR A 659 4.20 -64.01 -16.55
CA TYR A 659 5.01 -65.16 -16.09
C TYR A 659 4.18 -66.14 -15.26
N ALA A 660 3.32 -65.66 -14.35
CA ALA A 660 2.47 -66.52 -13.53
C ALA A 660 1.37 -67.24 -14.32
N SER A 661 0.75 -66.59 -15.32
CA SER A 661 -0.26 -67.22 -16.18
C SER A 661 0.37 -68.22 -17.16
N PHE A 662 1.60 -67.96 -17.63
CA PHE A 662 2.41 -68.93 -18.37
C PHE A 662 2.72 -70.17 -17.52
N GLN A 663 3.26 -70.00 -16.31
CA GLN A 663 3.54 -71.12 -15.39
C GLN A 663 2.26 -71.92 -15.03
N ALA A 664 1.14 -71.24 -14.80
CA ALA A 664 -0.16 -71.89 -14.57
C ALA A 664 -0.70 -72.65 -15.81
N SER A 665 -0.27 -72.27 -17.02
CA SER A 665 -0.65 -72.94 -18.28
C SER A 665 0.23 -74.15 -18.62
N LEU A 666 1.45 -74.24 -18.08
CA LEU A 666 2.33 -75.40 -18.28
C LEU A 666 1.86 -76.63 -17.50
N GLY A 667 1.45 -76.46 -16.24
CA GLY A 667 1.01 -77.55 -15.37
C GLY A 667 2.16 -78.43 -14.84
N GLU A 668 1.87 -79.25 -13.83
CA GLU A 668 2.89 -79.96 -13.04
C GLU A 668 3.56 -81.16 -13.74
N ASN A 669 3.04 -81.62 -14.88
CA ASN A 669 3.60 -82.74 -15.65
C ASN A 669 3.35 -82.53 -17.16
N ASN A 670 4.35 -82.02 -17.89
CA ASN A 670 4.26 -81.80 -19.34
C ASN A 670 5.63 -82.03 -19.99
N GLU A 671 5.75 -83.02 -20.88
CA GLU A 671 7.04 -83.41 -21.49
C GLU A 671 7.65 -82.31 -22.38
N PHE A 672 6.82 -81.36 -22.83
CA PHE A 672 7.22 -80.19 -23.61
C PHE A 672 7.47 -78.94 -22.76
N ALA A 673 7.49 -79.02 -21.42
CA ALA A 673 7.64 -77.86 -20.54
C ALA A 673 8.95 -77.08 -20.80
N ASP A 674 10.06 -77.78 -21.00
CA ASP A 674 11.35 -77.16 -21.36
C ASP A 674 11.30 -76.50 -22.74
N PHE A 675 10.65 -77.14 -23.73
CA PHE A 675 10.49 -76.58 -25.07
C PHE A 675 9.62 -75.32 -25.06
N LEU A 676 8.49 -75.33 -24.35
CA LEU A 676 7.59 -74.18 -24.24
C LEU A 676 8.20 -73.06 -23.38
N THR A 677 9.00 -73.39 -22.36
CA THR A 677 9.77 -72.40 -21.59
C THR A 677 10.84 -71.75 -22.43
N ASN A 678 11.61 -72.53 -23.22
CA ASN A 678 12.58 -71.99 -24.17
C ASN A 678 11.92 -71.18 -25.31
N LEU A 679 10.74 -71.59 -25.80
CA LEU A 679 9.96 -70.85 -26.79
C LEU A 679 9.58 -69.48 -26.22
N PHE A 680 8.97 -69.47 -25.02
CA PHE A 680 8.56 -68.24 -24.33
C PHE A 680 9.76 -67.35 -24.00
N SER A 681 10.82 -67.88 -23.40
CA SER A 681 12.01 -67.11 -23.00
C SER A 681 12.87 -66.63 -24.18
N LYS A 682 12.62 -67.09 -25.41
CA LYS A 682 13.32 -66.59 -26.60
C LYS A 682 12.84 -65.17 -26.93
N GLU A 683 13.78 -64.23 -26.90
CA GLU A 683 13.58 -62.90 -27.46
C GLU A 683 13.47 -62.99 -28.99
N VAL A 684 12.61 -62.17 -29.58
CA VAL A 684 12.47 -62.05 -31.04
C VAL A 684 12.85 -60.62 -31.41
N GLU A 685 14.00 -60.47 -32.06
CA GLU A 685 14.51 -59.17 -32.51
C GLU A 685 13.63 -58.63 -33.64
N CYS A 686 12.64 -57.83 -33.26
CA CYS A 686 11.63 -57.32 -34.17
C CYS A 686 12.15 -56.06 -34.87
N VAL A 687 12.82 -56.25 -36.01
CA VAL A 687 13.34 -55.17 -36.88
C VAL A 687 12.18 -54.35 -37.44
N GLU A 688 11.87 -53.24 -36.76
CA GLU A 688 10.92 -52.25 -37.25
C GLU A 688 11.51 -51.47 -38.43
N LYS A 689 10.79 -51.48 -39.56
CA LYS A 689 11.22 -50.81 -40.78
C LYS A 689 10.98 -49.31 -40.67
N THR A 690 12.04 -48.53 -40.57
CA THR A 690 11.98 -47.08 -40.81
C THR A 690 11.64 -46.82 -42.28
N GLU A 691 10.48 -46.23 -42.57
CA GLU A 691 10.16 -45.75 -43.92
C GLU A 691 10.93 -44.46 -44.24
N GLU A 692 11.51 -44.38 -45.44
CA GLU A 692 12.38 -43.26 -45.87
C GLU A 692 11.57 -41.99 -46.21
N GLY A 693 11.22 -41.21 -45.19
CA GLY A 693 10.61 -39.89 -45.32
C GLY A 693 11.56 -38.81 -45.85
N ARG A 694 11.81 -38.77 -47.17
CA ARG A 694 12.65 -37.75 -47.82
C ARG A 694 12.11 -36.32 -47.61
N GLY A 695 12.84 -35.50 -46.85
CA GLY A 695 12.73 -34.05 -46.77
C GLY A 695 14.14 -33.44 -46.68
N ALA A 696 14.37 -32.29 -47.31
CA ALA A 696 15.71 -31.69 -47.45
C ALA A 696 15.83 -30.37 -46.68
N ASP A 697 17.08 -29.98 -46.38
CA ASP A 697 17.64 -28.63 -46.11
C ASP A 697 16.78 -27.61 -45.32
N GLU A 698 17.29 -26.92 -44.29
CA GLU A 698 18.44 -26.01 -44.42
C GLU A 698 19.34 -25.88 -43.17
N LYS A 699 20.50 -25.28 -43.45
CA LYS A 699 21.69 -25.03 -42.61
C LYS A 699 21.43 -24.20 -41.35
N ASN A 700 22.30 -24.39 -40.35
CA ASN A 700 23.27 -23.34 -39.94
C ASN A 700 24.50 -23.95 -39.27
N GLU A 701 25.61 -23.20 -39.23
CA GLU A 701 26.97 -23.70 -38.96
C GLU A 701 27.61 -23.07 -37.70
N ASN A 702 28.73 -23.69 -37.26
CA ASN A 702 29.75 -23.24 -36.28
C ASN A 702 29.47 -23.59 -34.80
N GLU A 703 30.36 -24.25 -34.03
CA GLU A 703 31.85 -24.17 -33.85
C GLU A 703 32.27 -22.94 -33.02
N GLU A 704 33.30 -22.94 -32.16
CA GLU A 704 34.23 -24.00 -31.65
C GLU A 704 33.86 -24.27 -30.14
N ASP A 705 34.58 -24.80 -29.13
CA ASP A 705 35.87 -25.49 -28.82
C ASP A 705 35.68 -26.11 -27.39
N ASN A 706 36.50 -26.97 -26.77
CA ASN A 706 37.03 -28.32 -27.08
C ASN A 706 37.70 -28.89 -25.79
N ASN A 707 37.91 -30.21 -25.65
CA ASN A 707 39.20 -30.86 -25.31
C ASN A 707 39.14 -32.33 -24.84
N GLU A 708 40.12 -33.09 -25.36
CA GLU A 708 40.78 -34.32 -24.88
C GLU A 708 39.99 -35.61 -24.57
N LYS A 709 40.33 -36.65 -25.36
CA LYS A 709 40.16 -38.08 -25.04
C LYS A 709 41.16 -38.55 -23.96
N PRO A 710 41.12 -39.82 -23.55
CA PRO A 710 42.04 -40.76 -24.23
C PRO A 710 41.35 -42.03 -24.77
N ASP A 711 41.97 -42.64 -25.79
CA ASP A 711 41.50 -43.89 -26.39
C ASP A 711 41.77 -45.12 -25.48
N LEU A 712 40.85 -46.08 -25.49
CA LEU A 712 41.19 -47.50 -25.34
C LEU A 712 40.43 -48.30 -26.41
N LYS A 713 41.18 -48.96 -27.28
CA LYS A 713 40.65 -49.97 -28.20
C LYS A 713 40.69 -51.33 -27.50
N THR A 714 39.61 -52.09 -27.60
CA THR A 714 39.65 -53.55 -27.50
C THR A 714 38.76 -54.13 -28.59
N ASP A 715 39.45 -54.70 -29.56
CA ASP A 715 39.07 -55.33 -30.84
C ASP A 715 37.72 -56.09 -30.93
N GLU A 716 37.16 -56.07 -32.15
CA GLU A 716 36.05 -56.93 -32.58
C GLU A 716 36.51 -58.40 -32.71
N GLU A 717 36.34 -59.22 -31.67
CA GLU A 717 36.45 -60.69 -31.81
C GLU A 717 35.08 -61.35 -31.99
N ASN A 718 34.69 -61.42 -33.27
CA ASN A 718 33.98 -62.54 -33.90
C ASN A 718 33.35 -63.58 -32.97
N CYS A 719 32.04 -63.45 -32.71
CA CYS A 719 31.20 -64.56 -32.27
C CYS A 719 30.09 -64.80 -33.30
N GLY A 720 30.47 -65.36 -34.45
CA GLY A 720 29.52 -65.78 -35.48
C GLY A 720 28.63 -66.94 -35.01
N SER A 721 27.51 -66.63 -34.36
CA SER A 721 26.39 -67.56 -34.25
C SER A 721 25.70 -67.64 -35.62
N GLU A 722 25.79 -68.80 -36.27
CA GLU A 722 25.11 -69.05 -37.54
C GLU A 722 23.59 -68.83 -37.39
N ASP A 723 22.97 -68.22 -38.40
CA ASP A 723 21.51 -68.09 -38.52
C ASP A 723 20.88 -69.47 -38.71
N VAL A 724 20.66 -70.17 -37.58
CA VAL A 724 19.80 -71.35 -37.55
C VAL A 724 18.35 -70.88 -37.66
N VAL A 725 17.94 -70.64 -38.90
CA VAL A 725 16.55 -70.39 -39.31
C VAL A 725 15.72 -71.63 -39.00
N PHE A 726 15.31 -71.74 -37.73
CA PHE A 726 14.44 -72.80 -37.26
C PHE A 726 13.00 -72.43 -37.62
N ASP A 727 12.61 -72.77 -38.85
CA ASP A 727 11.27 -72.56 -39.39
C ASP A 727 10.25 -73.47 -38.65
N GLY A 728 9.86 -73.00 -37.47
CA GLY A 728 9.39 -73.81 -36.35
C GLY A 728 7.93 -73.59 -35.94
N ILE A 729 7.08 -73.08 -36.85
CA ILE A 729 5.64 -72.90 -36.61
C ILE A 729 4.89 -74.26 -36.65
N VAL A 730 5.61 -75.37 -36.85
CA VAL A 730 5.08 -76.74 -36.84
C VAL A 730 4.94 -77.25 -35.40
N CYS A 731 3.70 -77.29 -34.92
CA CYS A 731 3.32 -77.94 -33.67
C CYS A 731 3.75 -79.44 -33.68
N PRO A 732 4.48 -79.94 -32.65
CA PRO A 732 4.73 -81.37 -32.48
C PRO A 732 3.40 -82.15 -32.44
N GLU A 733 3.38 -83.35 -33.03
CA GLU A 733 2.12 -84.02 -33.40
C GLU A 733 1.22 -84.41 -32.20
N ASP A 734 1.80 -84.60 -31.00
CA ASP A 734 1.08 -84.88 -29.75
C ASP A 734 0.89 -83.65 -28.83
N CYS A 735 1.32 -82.45 -29.24
CA CYS A 735 1.09 -81.23 -28.44
C CYS A 735 -0.33 -80.66 -28.69
N THR A 736 -1.01 -80.24 -27.61
CA THR A 736 -2.32 -79.59 -27.76
C THR A 736 -2.17 -78.19 -28.35
N LYS A 737 -2.65 -78.03 -29.59
CA LYS A 737 -2.55 -76.78 -30.39
C LYS A 737 -2.97 -75.52 -29.63
N ASN A 738 -3.93 -75.63 -28.71
CA ASN A 738 -4.39 -74.51 -27.88
C ASN A 738 -3.33 -74.04 -26.88
N LEU A 739 -2.53 -74.93 -26.26
CA LEU A 739 -1.44 -74.52 -25.38
C LEU A 739 -0.35 -73.80 -26.17
N PHE A 740 0.06 -74.34 -27.32
CA PHE A 740 1.08 -73.73 -28.19
C PHE A 740 0.69 -72.31 -28.63
N LEU A 741 -0.55 -72.13 -29.11
CA LEU A 741 -1.08 -70.81 -29.47
C LEU A 741 -1.16 -69.86 -28.26
N ASN A 742 -1.60 -70.33 -27.09
CA ASN A 742 -1.61 -69.53 -25.87
C ASN A 742 -0.20 -69.12 -25.43
N THR A 743 0.81 -69.99 -25.55
CA THR A 743 2.20 -69.65 -25.21
C THR A 743 2.79 -68.60 -26.15
N ILE A 744 2.46 -68.63 -27.44
CA ILE A 744 2.84 -67.57 -28.41
C ILE A 744 2.13 -66.25 -28.07
N GLN A 745 0.84 -66.29 -27.71
CA GLN A 745 0.10 -65.10 -27.31
C GLN A 745 0.66 -64.47 -26.02
N LEU A 746 1.02 -65.29 -25.02
CA LEU A 746 1.65 -64.82 -23.78
C LEU A 746 3.07 -64.28 -24.03
N GLN A 747 3.84 -64.87 -24.96
CA GLN A 747 5.14 -64.36 -25.38
C GLN A 747 5.00 -62.99 -26.05
N GLN A 748 4.04 -62.82 -26.97
CA GLN A 748 3.75 -61.53 -27.59
C GLN A 748 3.30 -60.47 -26.56
N GLN A 749 2.49 -60.86 -25.57
CA GLN A 749 2.10 -59.98 -24.47
C GLN A 749 3.30 -59.60 -23.58
N ARG A 750 4.21 -60.53 -23.28
CA ARG A 750 5.42 -60.23 -22.52
C ARG A 750 6.32 -59.26 -23.28
N ILE A 751 6.61 -59.51 -24.55
CA ILE A 751 7.46 -58.64 -25.39
C ILE A 751 6.86 -57.23 -25.52
N ALA A 752 5.53 -57.10 -25.59
CA ALA A 752 4.86 -55.80 -25.60
C ALA A 752 5.00 -55.06 -24.24
N ILE A 753 4.89 -55.77 -23.11
CA ILE A 753 5.12 -55.20 -21.77
C ILE A 753 6.60 -54.83 -21.58
N GLU A 754 7.53 -55.67 -22.04
CA GLU A 754 8.98 -55.44 -21.98
C GLU A 754 9.39 -54.21 -22.79
N LYS A 755 8.84 -54.02 -24.00
CA LYS A 755 9.01 -52.79 -24.79
C LYS A 755 8.49 -51.56 -24.05
N ALA A 756 7.22 -51.58 -23.60
CA ALA A 756 6.62 -50.46 -22.87
C ALA A 756 7.38 -50.11 -21.58
N LEU A 757 7.87 -51.12 -20.86
CA LEU A 757 8.67 -50.97 -19.64
C LEU A 757 10.05 -50.38 -19.93
N GLU A 758 10.65 -50.67 -21.09
CA GLU A 758 11.91 -50.06 -21.54
C GLU A 758 11.72 -48.65 -22.12
N GLU A 759 10.59 -48.37 -22.75
CA GLU A 759 10.17 -47.01 -23.14
C GLU A 759 9.96 -46.12 -21.91
N GLU A 760 9.20 -46.58 -20.91
CA GLU A 760 8.96 -45.79 -19.69
C GLU A 760 10.21 -45.65 -18.81
N LYS A 761 11.11 -46.64 -18.78
CA LYS A 761 12.46 -46.46 -18.21
C LYS A 761 13.24 -45.34 -18.91
N LYS A 762 13.18 -45.23 -20.24
CA LYS A 762 13.86 -44.17 -21.01
C LYS A 762 13.27 -42.81 -20.71
N VAL A 763 11.94 -42.68 -20.73
CA VAL A 763 11.22 -41.46 -20.32
C VAL A 763 11.60 -41.05 -18.89
N ALA A 764 11.58 -41.98 -17.93
CA ALA A 764 12.00 -41.71 -16.56
C ALA A 764 13.52 -41.40 -16.43
N ALA A 765 14.37 -41.89 -17.33
CA ALA A 765 15.78 -41.54 -17.37
C ALA A 765 16.01 -40.12 -17.93
N ASP A 766 15.22 -39.69 -18.90
CA ASP A 766 15.31 -38.36 -19.52
C ASP A 766 14.70 -37.27 -18.63
N LEU A 767 13.53 -37.50 -18.03
CA LEU A 767 12.98 -36.64 -16.97
C LEU A 767 13.98 -36.47 -15.80
N LYS A 768 14.76 -37.51 -15.49
CA LYS A 768 15.83 -37.48 -14.49
C LYS A 768 17.10 -36.75 -14.96
N LYS A 769 17.33 -36.57 -16.27
CA LYS A 769 18.35 -35.66 -16.82
C LYS A 769 17.87 -34.21 -16.73
N GLU A 770 16.64 -33.93 -17.13
CA GLU A 770 16.04 -32.58 -17.07
C GLU A 770 15.94 -32.06 -15.64
N TYR A 771 15.46 -32.88 -14.70
CA TYR A 771 15.46 -32.56 -13.28
C TYR A 771 16.88 -32.22 -12.75
N LYS A 772 17.90 -32.98 -13.15
CA LYS A 772 19.30 -32.69 -12.78
C LYS A 772 19.83 -31.39 -13.39
N ALA A 773 19.43 -31.06 -14.61
CA ALA A 773 19.82 -29.81 -15.27
C ALA A 773 19.16 -28.59 -14.58
N LEU A 774 17.86 -28.68 -14.28
CA LEU A 774 17.14 -27.65 -13.53
C LEU A 774 17.64 -27.53 -12.08
N ALA A 775 18.03 -28.64 -11.44
CA ALA A 775 18.61 -28.62 -10.09
C ALA A 775 20.03 -28.02 -10.04
N LYS A 776 20.74 -27.93 -11.18
CA LYS A 776 21.95 -27.10 -11.31
C LYS A 776 21.59 -25.63 -11.46
N LYS A 777 20.70 -25.29 -12.40
CA LYS A 777 20.22 -23.92 -12.62
C LYS A 777 19.61 -23.29 -11.36
N ALA A 778 18.87 -24.06 -10.57
CA ALA A 778 18.34 -23.62 -9.28
C ALA A 778 19.45 -23.15 -8.32
N LYS A 779 20.58 -23.88 -8.27
CA LYS A 779 21.74 -23.51 -7.46
C LYS A 779 22.55 -22.36 -8.06
N GLU A 780 22.60 -22.25 -9.38
CA GLU A 780 23.24 -21.11 -10.07
C GLU A 780 22.45 -19.81 -9.77
N VAL A 781 21.12 -19.86 -9.84
CA VAL A 781 20.23 -18.76 -9.43
C VAL A 781 20.33 -18.48 -7.93
N GLU A 782 20.26 -19.50 -7.06
CA GLU A 782 20.44 -19.39 -5.61
C GLU A 782 21.77 -18.72 -5.23
N ASN A 783 22.90 -19.13 -5.84
CA ASN A 783 24.19 -18.48 -5.65
C ASN A 783 24.20 -17.02 -6.16
N SER A 784 23.52 -16.72 -7.26
CA SER A 784 23.44 -15.34 -7.79
C SER A 784 22.58 -14.43 -6.89
N LEU A 785 21.50 -14.96 -6.32
CA LEU A 785 20.66 -14.29 -5.34
C LEU A 785 21.41 -14.05 -4.02
N ASP A 786 22.20 -15.02 -3.57
CA ASP A 786 23.13 -14.88 -2.45
C ASP A 786 24.17 -13.76 -2.68
N MET A 787 24.62 -13.58 -3.92
CA MET A 787 25.57 -12.52 -4.29
C MET A 787 24.90 -11.15 -4.38
N THR A 788 23.75 -11.01 -5.06
CA THR A 788 23.03 -9.72 -5.15
C THR A 788 22.48 -9.27 -3.80
N ASN A 789 22.07 -10.20 -2.93
CA ASN A 789 21.72 -9.87 -1.54
C ASN A 789 22.92 -9.32 -0.76
N ARG A 790 24.13 -9.89 -0.91
CA ARG A 790 25.35 -9.35 -0.28
C ARG A 790 25.74 -7.99 -0.86
N GLU A 791 25.57 -7.79 -2.16
CA GLU A 791 25.78 -6.49 -2.81
C GLU A 791 24.80 -5.45 -2.26
N LEU A 792 23.51 -5.79 -2.12
CA LEU A 792 22.51 -4.94 -1.45
C LEU A 792 22.88 -4.67 0.01
N GLU A 793 23.32 -5.66 0.80
CA GLU A 793 23.81 -5.44 2.17
C GLU A 793 24.97 -4.43 2.18
N THR A 794 25.99 -4.61 1.33
CA THR A 794 27.11 -3.65 1.24
C THR A 794 26.66 -2.26 0.81
N PHE A 795 25.66 -2.15 -0.08
CA PHE A 795 25.07 -0.88 -0.46
C PHE A 795 24.33 -0.21 0.70
N GLN A 796 23.55 -0.96 1.50
CA GLN A 796 22.91 -0.46 2.72
C GLN A 796 23.96 0.02 3.74
N TRP A 797 25.13 -0.64 3.82
CA TRP A 797 26.26 -0.19 4.64
C TRP A 797 26.89 1.12 4.15
N GLU A 798 27.06 1.32 2.85
CA GLU A 798 27.59 2.57 2.29
C GLU A 798 26.59 3.73 2.40
N LYS A 799 25.30 3.43 2.20
CA LYS A 799 24.17 4.32 2.49
C LYS A 799 24.13 4.73 3.96
N LEU A 800 24.33 3.79 4.90
CA LEU A 800 24.44 4.11 6.32
C LEU A 800 25.69 4.95 6.64
N ARG A 801 26.83 4.66 6.01
CA ARG A 801 28.08 5.41 6.19
C ARG A 801 27.93 6.87 5.76
N THR A 802 27.45 7.10 4.53
CA THR A 802 27.22 8.45 3.98
C THR A 802 26.15 9.25 4.73
N LEU A 803 25.19 8.59 5.39
CA LEU A 803 24.25 9.24 6.32
C LEU A 803 24.86 9.54 7.70
N ASN A 804 25.80 8.72 8.18
CA ASN A 804 26.52 8.95 9.45
C ASN A 804 27.61 10.04 9.30
N GLU A 805 27.96 10.46 8.09
CA GLU A 805 28.86 11.58 7.79
C GLU A 805 28.18 12.96 7.97
N LEU A 806 26.87 13.01 8.25
CA LEU A 806 26.13 14.24 8.53
C LEU A 806 26.22 14.66 10.01
N ASP A 807 26.62 15.91 10.26
CA ASP A 807 26.68 16.50 11.60
C ASP A 807 25.28 16.69 12.23
N VAL A 808 25.02 16.02 13.35
CA VAL A 808 23.76 16.14 14.09
C VAL A 808 23.92 17.05 15.32
N VAL A 809 23.36 18.25 15.27
CA VAL A 809 23.43 19.21 16.38
C VAL A 809 22.50 18.81 17.54
N VAL A 810 23.07 18.47 18.69
CA VAL A 810 22.32 18.10 19.91
C VAL A 810 22.47 19.18 21.00
N PRO A 811 21.39 19.90 21.37
CA PRO A 811 21.44 20.93 22.40
C PRO A 811 21.44 20.32 23.82
N LEU A 812 22.63 20.13 24.40
CA LEU A 812 22.80 19.66 25.77
C LEU A 812 22.75 20.79 26.81
N ARG A 813 22.18 20.51 27.98
CA ARG A 813 22.29 21.36 29.18
C ARG A 813 23.49 20.92 30.02
N PHE A 814 24.15 21.86 30.69
CA PHE A 814 25.35 21.57 31.50
C PHE A 814 25.17 20.42 32.51
N HIS A 815 24.00 20.27 33.16
CA HIS A 815 23.73 19.17 34.09
C HIS A 815 23.55 17.78 33.45
N GLN A 816 23.51 17.69 32.12
CA GLN A 816 23.44 16.42 31.37
C GLN A 816 24.84 15.90 31.02
N VAL A 817 25.89 16.72 31.15
CA VAL A 817 27.27 16.33 30.89
C VAL A 817 27.83 15.64 32.13
N GLN A 818 27.77 14.31 32.15
CA GLN A 818 28.34 13.48 33.24
C GLN A 818 29.82 13.13 33.02
N CYS A 819 30.35 13.35 31.80
CA CYS A 819 31.74 13.12 31.44
C CYS A 819 32.62 14.31 31.84
N LEU A 820 32.86 14.48 33.14
CA LEU A 820 33.86 15.40 33.67
C LEU A 820 35.24 14.73 33.67
N VAL A 821 36.26 15.44 33.19
CA VAL A 821 37.66 14.98 33.26
C VAL A 821 38.36 15.85 34.29
N ASP A 822 38.94 15.20 35.31
CA ASP A 822 39.58 15.85 36.47
C ASP A 822 38.72 16.90 37.21
N GLY A 823 37.39 16.82 37.05
CA GLY A 823 36.41 17.74 37.65
C GLY A 823 36.11 19.00 36.82
N GLU A 824 36.83 19.24 35.73
CA GLU A 824 36.54 20.31 34.77
C GLU A 824 35.72 19.78 33.57
N MET A 825 35.09 20.71 32.85
CA MET A 825 34.36 20.40 31.62
C MET A 825 35.33 20.34 30.43
N PRO A 826 35.36 19.24 29.64
CA PRO A 826 36.14 19.18 28.41
C PRO A 826 35.81 20.34 27.47
N ARG A 827 36.83 20.86 26.78
CA ARG A 827 36.65 21.87 25.73
C ARG A 827 36.21 21.23 24.41
N ASP A 828 36.75 20.05 24.12
CA ASP A 828 36.45 19.24 22.94
C ASP A 828 35.68 17.99 23.34
N PHE A 829 34.51 17.77 22.73
CA PHE A 829 33.65 16.62 23.00
C PHE A 829 33.80 15.47 21.99
N SER A 830 34.74 15.57 21.04
CA SER A 830 34.90 14.64 19.91
C SER A 830 35.22 13.18 20.28
N GLN A 831 35.58 12.91 21.54
CA GLN A 831 35.80 11.55 22.08
C GLN A 831 34.67 11.09 23.02
N VAL A 832 33.61 11.89 23.20
CA VAL A 832 32.52 11.63 24.15
C VAL A 832 31.29 11.09 23.42
N LEU A 833 30.83 9.91 23.81
CA LEU A 833 29.64 9.27 23.22
C LEU A 833 28.37 9.68 23.97
N VAL A 834 27.41 10.27 23.24
CA VAL A 834 26.11 10.70 23.78
C VAL A 834 25.14 9.51 23.83
N PHE A 835 24.75 9.11 25.04
CA PHE A 835 23.72 8.09 25.29
C PHE A 835 22.42 8.68 25.82
N THR A 836 21.31 7.96 25.66
CA THR A 836 20.07 8.26 26.39
C THR A 836 20.09 7.61 27.77
N ASN A 837 19.55 8.28 28.80
CA ASN A 837 19.45 7.71 30.13
C ASN A 837 18.65 6.39 30.12
N LYS A 838 17.56 6.32 29.33
CA LYS A 838 16.76 5.09 29.15
C LYS A 838 17.61 3.91 28.67
N SER A 839 18.40 4.10 27.62
CA SER A 839 19.24 3.02 27.08
C SER A 839 20.37 2.64 28.05
N LEU A 840 20.94 3.60 28.79
CA LEU A 840 21.93 3.31 29.84
C LEU A 840 21.33 2.49 31.00
N GLU A 841 20.15 2.88 31.50
CA GLU A 841 19.42 2.13 32.53
C GLU A 841 19.01 0.74 32.07
N TYR A 842 18.57 0.59 30.80
CA TYR A 842 18.25 -0.70 30.21
C TYR A 842 19.48 -1.61 30.16
N LEU A 843 20.63 -1.10 29.67
CA LEU A 843 21.88 -1.87 29.63
C LEU A 843 22.33 -2.30 31.03
N GLN A 844 22.20 -1.42 32.04
CA GLN A 844 22.52 -1.76 33.43
C GLN A 844 21.60 -2.85 33.99
N LYS A 845 20.29 -2.83 33.69
CA LYS A 845 19.34 -3.88 34.06
C LYS A 845 19.67 -5.19 33.34
N ARG A 846 19.84 -5.15 32.01
CA ARG A 846 20.12 -6.32 31.18
C ARG A 846 21.42 -7.03 31.58
N ILE A 847 22.46 -6.31 32.04
CA ILE A 847 23.67 -6.92 32.64
C ILE A 847 23.33 -7.77 33.88
N VAL A 848 22.42 -7.31 34.74
CA VAL A 848 21.94 -8.06 35.91
C VAL A 848 21.07 -9.25 35.47
N ASP A 849 20.20 -9.08 34.49
CA ASP A 849 19.34 -10.15 33.97
C ASP A 849 20.17 -11.28 33.33
N LEU A 850 21.14 -10.93 32.47
CA LEU A 850 22.11 -11.85 31.88
C LEU A 850 22.94 -12.59 32.93
N CYS A 851 23.20 -11.99 34.10
CA CYS A 851 23.86 -12.69 35.21
C CYS A 851 22.95 -13.75 35.84
N HIS A 852 21.63 -13.53 35.93
CA HIS A 852 20.67 -14.51 36.39
C HIS A 852 20.44 -15.62 35.35
N GLU A 853 20.26 -15.27 34.07
CA GLU A 853 20.16 -16.22 32.94
C GLU A 853 21.39 -17.13 32.86
N LYS A 854 22.59 -16.58 33.06
CA LYS A 854 23.85 -17.34 33.12
C LYS A 854 23.94 -18.27 34.33
N ILE A 855 23.16 -18.03 35.40
CA ILE A 855 23.04 -18.95 36.54
C ILE A 855 22.00 -20.04 36.22
N THR A 856 20.81 -19.69 35.74
CA THR A 856 19.77 -20.67 35.40
C THR A 856 20.22 -21.61 34.28
N GLN A 857 20.87 -21.10 33.23
CA GLN A 857 21.42 -21.93 32.15
C GLN A 857 22.61 -22.79 32.60
N ARG A 858 23.30 -22.43 33.70
CA ARG A 858 24.27 -23.33 34.35
C ARG A 858 23.60 -24.44 35.17
N GLU A 859 22.34 -24.28 35.57
CA GLU A 859 21.57 -25.30 36.27
C GLU A 859 20.81 -26.24 35.34
N THR A 860 20.21 -25.74 34.25
CA THR A 860 19.63 -26.57 33.17
C THR A 860 20.71 -27.49 32.59
N HIS A 861 21.87 -26.96 32.23
CA HIS A 861 23.01 -27.73 31.71
C HIS A 861 23.61 -28.72 32.72
N LYS A 862 23.52 -28.47 34.04
CA LYS A 862 23.84 -29.49 35.06
C LYS A 862 22.82 -30.63 35.04
N LYS A 863 21.52 -30.31 35.10
CA LYS A 863 20.43 -31.29 35.08
C LYS A 863 20.47 -32.14 33.81
N ALA A 864 20.71 -31.53 32.64
CA ALA A 864 20.88 -32.23 31.37
C ALA A 864 22.11 -33.16 31.36
N ARG A 865 23.23 -32.76 31.98
CA ARG A 865 24.41 -33.64 32.17
C ARG A 865 24.16 -34.78 33.15
N GLU A 866 23.29 -34.60 34.14
CA GLU A 866 22.89 -35.64 35.08
C GLU A 866 21.92 -36.64 34.41
N GLN A 867 20.93 -36.15 33.66
CA GLN A 867 20.05 -36.96 32.82
C GLN A 867 20.83 -37.73 31.74
N HIS A 868 21.80 -37.11 31.07
CA HIS A 868 22.65 -37.80 30.09
C HIS A 868 23.48 -38.92 30.72
N LYS A 869 23.94 -38.76 31.97
CA LYS A 869 24.62 -39.84 32.71
C LYS A 869 23.64 -40.96 33.08
N GLN A 870 22.44 -40.63 33.54
CA GLN A 870 21.38 -41.60 33.84
C GLN A 870 21.04 -42.41 32.58
N LEU A 871 20.72 -41.75 31.46
CA LEU A 871 20.45 -42.42 30.19
C LEU A 871 21.62 -43.29 29.67
N LEU A 872 22.88 -42.94 29.99
CA LEU A 872 24.06 -43.77 29.70
C LEU A 872 24.26 -44.95 30.67
N GLN A 873 23.67 -44.91 31.86
CA GLN A 873 23.57 -46.05 32.79
C GLN A 873 22.39 -46.93 32.39
N ASP A 874 21.19 -46.35 32.26
CA ASP A 874 19.96 -47.01 31.80
C ASP A 874 20.20 -47.77 30.48
N LYS A 875 20.89 -47.14 29.51
CA LYS A 875 21.27 -47.80 28.25
C LYS A 875 22.14 -49.04 28.48
N LYS A 876 23.12 -48.99 29.38
CA LYS A 876 24.00 -50.14 29.68
C LYS A 876 23.29 -51.24 30.45
N GLU A 877 22.38 -50.87 31.33
CA GLU A 877 21.53 -51.81 32.06
C GLU A 877 20.55 -52.51 31.10
N MET A 878 19.96 -51.77 30.16
CA MET A 878 19.15 -52.33 29.06
C MET A 878 19.98 -53.18 28.09
N GLU A 879 21.19 -52.77 27.69
CA GLU A 879 22.10 -53.58 26.87
C GLU A 879 22.47 -54.89 27.59
N ALA A 880 22.70 -54.85 28.91
CA ALA A 880 22.97 -56.04 29.72
C ALA A 880 21.72 -56.93 29.92
N GLU A 881 20.52 -56.35 30.09
CA GLU A 881 19.28 -57.13 30.15
C GLU A 881 18.96 -57.78 28.80
N ILE A 882 19.17 -57.07 27.68
CA ILE A 882 19.05 -57.63 26.32
C ILE A 882 20.02 -58.80 26.15
N GLN A 883 21.30 -58.64 26.48
CA GLN A 883 22.27 -59.75 26.42
C GLN A 883 21.84 -60.92 27.32
N GLY A 884 21.40 -60.65 28.55
CA GLY A 884 20.88 -61.69 29.44
C GLY A 884 19.57 -62.35 28.97
N LEU A 885 18.74 -61.65 28.17
CA LEU A 885 17.56 -62.22 27.50
C LEU A 885 17.98 -63.06 26.29
N GLU A 886 18.94 -62.60 25.48
CA GLU A 886 19.51 -63.33 24.35
C GLU A 886 20.19 -64.62 24.82
N GLU A 887 21.02 -64.58 25.87
CA GLU A 887 21.62 -65.77 26.49
C GLU A 887 20.56 -66.76 26.99
N ARG A 888 19.52 -66.29 27.69
CA ARG A 888 18.40 -67.14 28.15
C ARG A 888 17.63 -67.75 26.98
N CYS A 889 17.35 -66.99 25.92
CA CYS A 889 16.72 -67.48 24.70
C CYS A 889 17.61 -68.51 23.98
N ASN A 890 18.90 -68.24 23.83
CA ASN A 890 19.88 -69.14 23.23
C ASN A 890 19.99 -70.45 24.02
N HIS A 891 20.04 -70.38 25.35
CA HIS A 891 20.03 -71.57 26.21
C HIS A 891 18.75 -72.39 26.04
N LEU A 892 17.58 -71.76 26.10
CA LEU A 892 16.28 -72.44 25.89
C LEU A 892 16.10 -73.02 24.47
N MET A 893 16.73 -72.42 23.46
CA MET A 893 16.78 -72.97 22.10
C MET A 893 17.72 -74.17 22.00
N MET A 894 18.90 -74.10 22.63
CA MET A 894 19.83 -75.23 22.72
C MET A 894 19.21 -76.42 23.48
N GLU A 895 18.52 -76.20 24.60
CA GLU A 895 17.81 -77.25 25.34
C GLU A 895 16.68 -77.91 24.52
N LYS A 896 15.91 -77.12 23.76
CA LYS A 896 14.71 -77.62 23.04
C LYS A 896 15.00 -78.18 21.66
N PHE A 897 16.03 -77.68 20.97
CA PHE A 897 16.32 -78.02 19.57
C PHE A 897 17.73 -78.59 19.34
N GLY A 898 18.62 -78.55 20.34
CA GLY A 898 20.03 -79.01 20.23
C GLY A 898 20.93 -78.10 19.39
N ARG A 899 20.41 -76.97 18.91
CA ARG A 899 21.07 -75.98 18.03
C ARG A 899 20.32 -74.65 18.14
N LEU A 900 21.01 -73.55 17.86
CA LEU A 900 20.36 -72.26 17.64
C LEU A 900 19.57 -72.30 16.33
N VAL A 901 18.36 -71.75 16.32
CA VAL A 901 17.45 -71.73 15.16
C VAL A 901 16.71 -70.40 15.14
N ASP A 902 16.54 -69.81 13.95
CA ASP A 902 15.64 -68.67 13.79
C ASP A 902 14.20 -69.08 14.13
N PHE A 903 13.69 -68.52 15.23
CA PHE A 903 12.35 -68.83 15.73
C PHE A 903 11.24 -68.27 14.82
N GLU A 904 11.47 -67.15 14.12
CA GLU A 904 10.49 -66.56 13.21
C GLU A 904 10.33 -67.44 11.95
N ALA A 905 11.44 -67.90 11.38
CA ALA A 905 11.44 -68.89 10.31
C ALA A 905 10.79 -70.21 10.73
N VAL A 906 11.08 -70.73 11.93
CA VAL A 906 10.42 -71.95 12.45
C VAL A 906 8.91 -71.74 12.63
N GLN A 907 8.48 -70.57 13.11
CA GLN A 907 7.06 -70.28 13.28
C GLN A 907 6.33 -70.24 11.93
N ALA A 908 6.94 -69.63 10.91
CA ALA A 908 6.43 -69.58 9.53
C ALA A 908 6.38 -70.95 8.82
N HIS A 909 7.26 -71.91 9.17
CA HIS A 909 7.27 -73.25 8.55
C HIS A 909 6.60 -74.34 9.40
N SER A 910 6.00 -73.96 10.54
CA SER A 910 5.43 -74.90 11.52
C SER A 910 4.24 -75.75 11.03
N VAL A 911 3.60 -75.36 9.91
CA VAL A 911 2.54 -76.13 9.25
C VAL A 911 2.71 -76.10 7.72
N ASN A 912 2.94 -77.26 7.12
CA ASN A 912 2.88 -77.43 5.67
C ASN A 912 1.41 -77.57 5.22
N ILE A 913 0.76 -76.42 5.00
CA ILE A 913 -0.65 -76.32 4.56
C ILE A 913 -0.90 -77.09 3.25
N PRO A 914 -0.10 -76.93 2.17
CA PRO A 914 -0.27 -77.69 0.93
C PRO A 914 -0.30 -79.21 1.13
N MET A 915 0.52 -79.75 2.05
CA MET A 915 0.58 -81.19 2.32
C MET A 915 -0.69 -81.72 3.03
N GLU A 916 -1.34 -80.95 3.89
CA GLU A 916 -2.60 -81.38 4.52
C GLU A 916 -3.81 -81.17 3.57
N GLU A 917 -3.78 -80.13 2.72
CA GLU A 917 -4.74 -79.97 1.62
C GLU A 917 -4.65 -81.12 0.61
N MET A 918 -3.44 -81.51 0.21
CA MET A 918 -3.22 -82.61 -0.72
C MET A 918 -3.77 -83.95 -0.17
N LYS A 919 -3.62 -84.22 1.13
CA LYS A 919 -4.27 -85.38 1.77
C LYS A 919 -5.79 -85.34 1.66
N VAL A 920 -6.41 -84.15 1.75
CA VAL A 920 -7.86 -84.03 1.59
C VAL A 920 -8.29 -84.21 0.14
N ARG A 921 -7.52 -83.72 -0.85
CA ARG A 921 -7.74 -84.03 -2.28
C ARG A 921 -7.62 -85.53 -2.56
N ILE A 922 -6.64 -86.21 -1.93
CA ILE A 922 -6.48 -87.68 -2.02
C ILE A 922 -7.70 -88.38 -1.41
N MET A 923 -8.12 -88.02 -0.19
CA MET A 923 -9.32 -88.62 0.43
C MET A 923 -10.62 -88.37 -0.35
N GLU A 924 -10.71 -87.27 -1.09
CA GLU A 924 -11.83 -86.99 -1.99
C GLU A 924 -11.80 -87.90 -3.23
N LYS A 925 -10.63 -88.10 -3.83
CA LYS A 925 -10.45 -89.07 -4.94
C LYS A 925 -10.67 -90.52 -4.49
N GLU A 926 -10.17 -90.91 -3.32
CA GLU A 926 -10.45 -92.21 -2.69
C GLU A 926 -11.96 -92.42 -2.49
N TYR A 927 -12.71 -91.37 -2.11
CA TYR A 927 -14.16 -91.46 -1.94
C TYR A 927 -14.91 -91.54 -3.28
N GLU A 928 -14.48 -90.80 -4.30
CA GLU A 928 -15.00 -90.92 -5.66
C GLU A 928 -14.79 -92.36 -6.19
N HIS A 929 -13.56 -92.86 -6.13
CA HIS A 929 -13.23 -94.24 -6.55
C HIS A 929 -13.93 -95.31 -5.72
N PHE A 930 -14.22 -95.07 -4.44
CA PHE A 930 -15.03 -95.99 -3.61
C PHE A 930 -16.51 -96.02 -4.02
N VAL A 931 -17.07 -94.91 -4.52
CA VAL A 931 -18.41 -94.90 -5.10
C VAL A 931 -18.42 -95.65 -6.44
N GLU A 932 -17.44 -95.39 -7.31
CA GLU A 932 -17.26 -96.12 -8.57
C GLU A 932 -17.10 -97.64 -8.34
N LEU A 933 -16.24 -98.04 -7.40
CA LEU A 933 -16.05 -99.44 -7.01
C LEU A 933 -17.34 -100.11 -6.57
N ARG A 934 -18.19 -99.42 -5.79
CA ARG A 934 -19.49 -99.98 -5.38
C ARG A 934 -20.42 -100.20 -6.56
N GLU A 935 -20.48 -99.28 -7.51
CA GLU A 935 -21.26 -99.49 -8.72
C GLU A 935 -20.75 -100.70 -9.52
N TRP A 936 -19.43 -100.94 -9.54
CA TRP A 936 -18.87 -102.16 -10.12
C TRP A 936 -19.18 -103.42 -9.31
N GLU A 937 -19.14 -103.39 -7.98
CA GLU A 937 -19.55 -104.50 -7.11
C GLU A 937 -21.03 -104.86 -7.32
N GLU A 938 -21.93 -103.88 -7.38
CA GLU A 938 -23.36 -104.09 -7.65
C GLU A 938 -23.58 -104.72 -9.04
N ARG A 939 -22.85 -104.26 -10.07
CA ARG A 939 -22.86 -104.88 -11.42
C ARG A 939 -22.31 -106.32 -11.39
N ILE A 940 -21.25 -106.58 -10.63
CA ILE A 940 -20.67 -107.93 -10.46
C ILE A 940 -21.66 -108.86 -9.76
N ILE A 941 -22.36 -108.42 -8.71
CA ILE A 941 -23.38 -109.21 -8.02
C ILE A 941 -24.54 -109.59 -8.97
N VAL A 942 -24.99 -108.65 -9.81
CA VAL A 942 -26.00 -108.93 -10.85
C VAL A 942 -25.51 -109.99 -11.85
N LEU A 943 -24.26 -109.90 -12.31
CA LEU A 943 -23.65 -110.89 -13.22
C LEU A 943 -23.45 -112.26 -12.56
N GLN A 944 -23.03 -112.30 -11.29
CA GLN A 944 -22.93 -113.53 -10.50
C GLN A 944 -24.30 -114.19 -10.32
N HIS A 945 -25.36 -113.41 -10.07
CA HIS A 945 -26.72 -113.95 -10.00
C HIS A 945 -27.16 -114.58 -11.33
N GLN A 946 -26.88 -113.95 -12.47
CA GLN A 946 -27.14 -114.54 -13.79
C GLN A 946 -26.36 -115.84 -14.02
N LEU A 947 -25.07 -115.88 -13.65
CA LEU A 947 -24.20 -117.04 -13.82
C LEU A 947 -24.62 -118.21 -12.90
N THR A 948 -24.98 -117.94 -11.64
CA THR A 948 -25.53 -118.97 -10.74
C THR A 948 -26.87 -119.52 -11.24
N LYS A 949 -27.77 -118.69 -11.79
CA LYS A 949 -29.02 -119.15 -12.42
C LYS A 949 -28.73 -120.13 -13.57
N LEU A 950 -27.84 -119.76 -14.50
CA LEU A 950 -27.42 -120.64 -15.59
C LEU A 950 -26.80 -121.95 -15.09
N THR A 951 -26.05 -121.90 -13.97
CA THR A 951 -25.44 -123.08 -13.33
C THR A 951 -26.50 -123.99 -12.70
N MET A 952 -27.56 -123.44 -12.10
CA MET A 952 -28.72 -124.20 -11.60
C MET A 952 -29.52 -124.84 -12.75
N GLU A 953 -29.72 -124.12 -13.85
CA GLU A 953 -30.37 -124.69 -15.05
C GLU A 953 -29.55 -125.85 -15.65
N ASN A 954 -28.21 -125.75 -15.64
CA ASN A 954 -27.34 -126.79 -16.18
C ASN A 954 -27.23 -128.02 -15.25
N THR A 955 -27.12 -127.83 -13.94
CA THR A 955 -27.17 -128.93 -12.98
C THR A 955 -28.55 -129.62 -12.93
N SER A 956 -29.65 -128.89 -13.17
CA SER A 956 -30.99 -129.49 -13.34
C SER A 956 -31.04 -130.44 -14.55
N LYS A 957 -30.49 -130.02 -15.70
CA LYS A 957 -30.34 -130.90 -16.89
C LYS A 957 -29.45 -132.11 -16.60
N LEU A 958 -28.37 -131.93 -15.83
CA LEU A 958 -27.50 -133.03 -15.40
C LEU A 958 -28.27 -134.04 -14.53
N HIS A 959 -29.12 -133.58 -13.60
CA HIS A 959 -29.96 -134.47 -12.77
C HIS A 959 -31.02 -135.22 -13.59
N GLN A 960 -31.60 -134.59 -14.61
CA GLN A 960 -32.48 -135.28 -15.57
C GLN A 960 -31.72 -136.38 -16.32
N MET A 961 -30.53 -136.08 -16.83
CA MET A 961 -29.69 -137.06 -17.52
C MET A 961 -29.23 -138.21 -16.61
N ASN A 962 -28.95 -137.92 -15.33
CA ASN A 962 -28.63 -138.95 -14.33
C ASN A 962 -29.83 -139.85 -14.03
N ARG A 963 -31.06 -139.30 -13.97
CA ARG A 963 -32.29 -140.09 -13.86
C ARG A 963 -32.48 -141.03 -15.06
N PHE A 964 -32.34 -140.54 -16.28
CA PHE A 964 -32.40 -141.38 -17.49
C PHE A 964 -31.29 -142.45 -17.50
N CYS A 965 -30.11 -142.16 -16.91
CA CYS A 965 -29.04 -143.15 -16.76
C CYS A 965 -29.43 -144.26 -15.76
N CYS A 966 -30.05 -143.92 -14.64
CA CYS A 966 -30.60 -144.92 -13.70
C CYS A 966 -31.73 -145.75 -14.31
N GLU A 967 -32.66 -145.13 -15.04
CA GLU A 967 -33.74 -145.83 -15.75
C GLU A 967 -33.18 -146.79 -16.81
N LYS A 968 -32.17 -146.36 -17.59
CA LYS A 968 -31.42 -147.24 -18.50
C LYS A 968 -30.77 -148.41 -17.74
N HIS A 969 -30.14 -148.16 -16.59
CA HIS A 969 -29.45 -149.20 -15.84
C HIS A 969 -30.41 -150.22 -15.21
N GLN A 970 -31.61 -149.78 -14.81
CA GLN A 970 -32.70 -150.67 -14.39
C GLN A 970 -33.13 -151.59 -15.54
N LEU A 971 -33.36 -151.05 -16.74
CA LEU A 971 -33.68 -151.84 -17.94
C LEU A 971 -32.53 -152.79 -18.34
N GLU A 972 -31.27 -152.41 -18.11
CA GLU A 972 -30.11 -153.29 -18.29
C GLU A 972 -30.14 -154.46 -17.28
N THR A 973 -30.43 -154.21 -16.00
CA THR A 973 -30.56 -155.30 -15.01
C THR A 973 -31.78 -156.19 -15.23
N GLU A 974 -32.88 -155.66 -15.77
CA GLU A 974 -34.04 -156.46 -16.18
C GLU A 974 -33.67 -157.37 -17.38
N LEU A 975 -32.93 -156.85 -18.37
CA LEU A 975 -32.38 -157.65 -19.48
C LEU A 975 -31.40 -158.73 -18.99
N GLU A 976 -30.49 -158.40 -18.07
CA GLU A 976 -29.58 -159.41 -17.48
C GLU A 976 -30.39 -160.52 -16.78
N SER A 977 -31.40 -160.17 -15.98
CA SER A 977 -32.26 -161.16 -15.32
C SER A 977 -32.96 -162.10 -16.33
N LEU A 978 -33.51 -161.55 -17.42
CA LEU A 978 -34.15 -162.32 -18.49
C LEU A 978 -33.17 -163.22 -19.26
N THR A 979 -31.90 -162.83 -19.37
CA THR A 979 -30.87 -163.72 -19.97
C THR A 979 -30.44 -164.84 -19.02
N THR A 980 -30.49 -164.65 -17.69
CA THR A 980 -30.08 -165.69 -16.73
C THR A 980 -31.06 -166.86 -16.60
N GLU A 981 -32.34 -166.72 -16.98
CA GLU A 981 -33.31 -167.82 -16.87
C GLU A 981 -33.17 -168.91 -17.95
N LEU A 982 -32.41 -168.67 -19.03
CA LEU A 982 -32.39 -169.54 -20.22
C LEU A 982 -31.08 -170.32 -20.48
N GLY A 983 -30.09 -170.24 -19.58
CA GLY A 983 -28.93 -171.14 -19.61
C GLY A 983 -27.91 -170.88 -18.49
N GLY A 984 -27.29 -171.89 -17.87
CA GLY A 984 -27.48 -173.33 -18.05
C GLY A 984 -26.56 -174.15 -17.12
N LYS A 985 -26.91 -175.41 -16.85
CA LYS A 985 -26.14 -176.29 -15.95
C LYS A 985 -24.85 -176.81 -16.61
N PHE A 986 -23.68 -176.23 -16.31
CA PHE A 986 -22.38 -176.88 -16.51
C PHE A 986 -21.30 -176.36 -15.53
N GLN A 987 -20.28 -177.19 -15.28
CA GLN A 987 -19.15 -176.96 -14.35
C GLN A 987 -17.95 -176.30 -15.08
N GLY A 988 -16.89 -175.78 -14.44
CA GLY A 988 -16.54 -175.61 -13.02
C GLY A 988 -15.02 -175.45 -12.80
N THR A 989 -14.56 -175.54 -11.55
CA THR A 989 -13.15 -175.65 -11.07
C THR A 989 -12.12 -174.54 -11.39
N GLU A 990 -11.79 -173.73 -10.36
CA GLU A 990 -10.42 -173.24 -10.09
C GLU A 990 -10.17 -173.27 -8.55
N THR A 991 -9.58 -174.36 -8.04
CA THR A 991 -9.21 -174.49 -6.59
C THR A 991 -7.83 -175.12 -6.38
N THR A 992 -7.06 -175.31 -7.45
CA THR A 992 -5.69 -175.83 -7.49
C THR A 992 -4.65 -174.73 -7.36
N ASP A 993 -4.82 -173.64 -8.10
CA ASP A 993 -3.74 -172.75 -8.51
C ASP A 993 -3.21 -171.86 -7.38
N MET A 994 -4.04 -171.55 -6.38
CA MET A 994 -3.57 -170.89 -5.14
C MET A 994 -2.53 -171.73 -4.41
N ARG A 995 -2.68 -173.07 -4.36
CA ARG A 995 -1.73 -173.96 -3.66
C ARG A 995 -0.44 -174.20 -4.45
N GLU A 996 -0.45 -173.94 -5.75
CA GLU A 996 0.74 -174.02 -6.60
C GLU A 996 1.59 -172.73 -6.47
N ARG A 997 0.95 -171.55 -6.37
CA ARG A 997 1.64 -170.27 -6.09
C ARG A 997 2.46 -170.31 -4.80
N ASP A 998 1.83 -170.64 -3.67
CA ASP A 998 2.50 -170.71 -2.37
C ASP A 998 3.69 -171.70 -2.36
N ARG A 999 3.58 -172.78 -3.13
CA ARG A 999 4.65 -173.77 -3.34
C ARG A 999 5.78 -173.27 -4.23
N LEU A 1000 5.50 -172.48 -5.26
CA LEU A 1000 6.51 -171.87 -6.11
C LEU A 1000 7.30 -170.79 -5.35
N GLU A 1001 6.62 -169.93 -4.59
CA GLU A 1001 7.26 -168.87 -3.81
C GLU A 1001 8.18 -169.46 -2.72
N SER A 1002 7.71 -170.50 -2.02
CA SER A 1002 8.53 -171.27 -1.07
C SER A 1002 9.77 -171.91 -1.71
N ARG A 1003 9.66 -172.39 -2.96
CA ARG A 1003 10.80 -172.96 -3.72
C ARG A 1003 11.77 -171.88 -4.22
N LEU A 1004 11.29 -170.72 -4.64
CA LEU A 1004 12.13 -169.59 -5.05
C LEU A 1004 12.94 -169.04 -3.87
N MET A 1005 12.34 -168.93 -2.67
CA MET A 1005 13.05 -168.59 -1.43
C MET A 1005 14.21 -169.56 -1.10
N HIS A 1006 14.03 -170.86 -1.35
CA HIS A 1006 15.08 -171.85 -1.14
C HIS A 1006 16.18 -171.78 -2.21
N LEU A 1007 15.81 -171.78 -3.50
CA LEU A 1007 16.77 -171.70 -4.61
C LEU A 1007 17.60 -170.41 -4.57
N ALA A 1008 17.03 -169.28 -4.11
CA ALA A 1008 17.79 -168.04 -3.91
C ALA A 1008 18.88 -168.17 -2.82
N ARG A 1009 18.63 -168.93 -1.75
CA ARG A 1009 19.63 -169.23 -0.72
C ARG A 1009 20.69 -170.20 -1.22
N ASP A 1010 20.29 -171.25 -1.93
CA ASP A 1010 21.22 -172.27 -2.44
C ASP A 1010 22.15 -171.69 -3.52
N VAL A 1011 21.66 -170.81 -4.39
CA VAL A 1011 22.50 -170.06 -5.37
C VAL A 1011 23.46 -169.08 -4.67
N ALA A 1012 23.06 -168.47 -3.54
CA ALA A 1012 23.96 -167.65 -2.73
C ALA A 1012 25.06 -168.51 -2.05
N PHE A 1013 24.70 -169.70 -1.57
CA PHE A 1013 25.65 -170.64 -0.95
C PHE A 1013 26.67 -171.17 -1.97
N LEU A 1014 26.21 -171.59 -3.15
CA LEU A 1014 27.07 -172.06 -4.25
C LEU A 1014 28.00 -170.96 -4.79
N ARG A 1015 27.57 -169.69 -4.80
CA ARG A 1015 28.48 -168.55 -5.05
C ARG A 1015 29.52 -168.32 -3.94
N GLY A 1016 29.21 -168.73 -2.71
CA GLY A 1016 30.16 -168.73 -1.59
C GLY A 1016 31.25 -169.77 -1.75
N ASP A 1017 30.89 -171.00 -2.15
CA ASP A 1017 31.84 -172.11 -2.20
C ASP A 1017 32.69 -172.16 -3.47
N ILE A 1018 32.20 -171.66 -4.62
CA ILE A 1018 33.04 -171.45 -5.81
C ILE A 1018 34.22 -170.51 -5.51
N ASN A 1019 34.06 -169.55 -4.59
CA ASN A 1019 35.14 -168.67 -4.14
C ASN A 1019 36.08 -169.28 -3.09
N ARG A 1020 35.81 -170.50 -2.59
CA ARG A 1020 36.71 -171.23 -1.67
C ARG A 1020 37.61 -172.27 -2.35
N GLY A 1021 37.48 -172.49 -3.65
CA GLY A 1021 38.40 -173.30 -4.47
C GLY A 1021 39.77 -172.64 -4.76
N ARG A 1022 40.23 -171.71 -3.91
CA ARG A 1022 41.54 -171.01 -4.02
C ARG A 1022 42.25 -170.86 -2.66
N MET A 1023 42.29 -171.93 -1.88
CA MET A 1023 43.35 -172.20 -0.91
C MET A 1023 43.65 -173.69 -0.95
N ASP A 1024 44.93 -174.02 -1.06
CA ASP A 1024 45.46 -175.33 -1.44
C ASP A 1024 45.08 -176.48 -0.49
N GLY A 1025 44.79 -177.67 -1.04
CA GLY A 1025 44.42 -178.89 -0.31
C GLY A 1025 43.96 -180.02 -1.21
#